data_AF-A0A4Z1ARK2-F1
#
_entry.id   AF-A0A4Z1ARK2-F1
#
_cell.length_a   1.000
_cell.length_b   1.000
_cell.length_c   1.000
_cell.angle_alpha   90.00
_cell.angle_beta   90.00
_cell.angle_gamma   90.00
#
_symmetry.space_group_name_H-M   'P 1'
#
loop_
_entity.id
_entity.type
_entity.pdbx_description
1 polymer ?
#
loop_
_entity_poly.entity_id
_entity_poly.type
_entity_poly.pdbx_seq_one_letter_code
_entity_poly.pdbx_strand_id
1 'polypeptide(L)'
;MKYNEWVYDVMRKIFFTFVFCFSILFGSSLQADTDSSGSSLISSFLDLFGINSSAASFPYSSESGSDYSGTDANKNVKKYWNLRNKLRKNFIKLSTDKGGCLPMEEVKISLNDPNYRLGKWGDSTIKLGWYLGVLGSELHMLSRPDSYPGYGEVNDIQNTIRELFCAFITLERLDRFGEQSIWEVHPVNVAKYPGTEGYQWPDTPGFFVRDDVPFNVMRDLGLNGAEGDYQTWIGDQVFPTPPYNREMSQDQVVHLLLGLAIVKHLVPFTYSYQGMNFQHQAQIYARRLVDYMYAGQNQTYEILGIPVGETNVSWLIVNPVSPKVNWFGSCPLCMGWFDPFHPVDPDHMGQVTRGADARFFSAGFNLAGSWISGKSWNVNPQYLVAWGGLSQSAVFTTPDNAHMVMALASIGNGWGQATQDLLVAQAAQHDFYLYPLLHSILHYGGSISAFLESKTLSFLNSAPWSGTGTEFGSDSGWASENRFIRNKDIHNQKSIFPIESHGLDYLLLHNLFFIAKPNQYYGVTPNQQPNSVPDFSVPNWPVPPSYKLPPIGYTVAGTPTYLNTCTASTSVDIPITIEWDDPHGNRESVAILLDAQPSSGNGIVTSTGTKNRFIYHGKFWGQWWWEDTVRFRLLDEDGNSTYLTALIGYPGAIAAPPNLGAVGSPTRVVVNGWFAGVPLYGTIEMEFQVYAIDPNCTPPKPSAWIISGVRNAVAYPISPLRFKAIVGWTILSLHGNAGVTLQAATSVGTTGTQEVQINW
;
A
#
# COMPACT_ATOMS: atom_id res chain seq x y z
N MET A 1 18.33 42.93 -29.68
CA MET A 1 18.56 41.59 -29.07
C MET A 1 17.45 41.15 -28.13
N LYS A 2 16.97 41.96 -27.17
CA LYS A 2 15.91 41.54 -26.21
C LYS A 2 14.52 41.20 -26.79
N TYR A 3 14.18 41.67 -27.99
CA TYR A 3 12.86 41.39 -28.59
C TYR A 3 12.76 39.97 -29.20
N ASN A 4 13.89 39.42 -29.68
CA ASN A 4 13.90 38.08 -30.29
C ASN A 4 13.85 36.96 -29.26
N GLU A 5 14.38 37.17 -28.04
CA GLU A 5 14.29 36.18 -26.95
C GLU A 5 12.85 36.06 -26.43
N TRP A 6 12.10 37.17 -26.35
CA TRP A 6 10.71 37.15 -25.91
C TRP A 6 9.80 36.42 -26.92
N VAL A 7 9.99 36.67 -28.22
CA VAL A 7 9.21 35.97 -29.27
C VAL A 7 9.53 34.48 -29.30
N TYR A 8 10.79 34.09 -29.08
CA TYR A 8 11.18 32.68 -28.99
C TYR A 8 10.57 31.97 -27.79
N ASP A 9 10.55 32.62 -26.62
CA ASP A 9 9.98 32.03 -25.40
C ASP A 9 8.45 31.91 -25.48
N VAL A 10 7.78 32.90 -26.09
CA VAL A 10 6.33 32.86 -26.35
C VAL A 10 5.96 31.78 -27.37
N MET A 11 6.69 31.64 -28.47
CA MET A 11 6.43 30.57 -29.46
C MET A 11 6.72 29.18 -28.90
N ARG A 12 7.75 29.02 -28.06
CA ARG A 12 8.05 27.75 -27.40
C ARG A 12 6.94 27.33 -26.43
N LYS A 13 6.39 28.27 -25.67
CA LYS A 13 5.25 28.04 -24.75
C LYS A 13 3.95 27.74 -25.49
N ILE A 14 3.70 28.40 -26.62
CA ILE A 14 2.54 28.11 -27.48
C ILE A 14 2.68 26.71 -28.09
N PHE A 15 3.85 26.36 -28.64
CA PHE A 15 4.08 25.06 -29.25
C PHE A 15 3.95 23.91 -28.24
N PHE A 16 4.50 24.07 -27.02
CA PHE A 16 4.38 23.07 -25.96
C PHE A 16 2.93 22.87 -25.50
N THR A 17 2.18 23.96 -25.33
CA THR A 17 0.75 23.91 -24.99
C THR A 17 -0.06 23.27 -26.10
N PHE A 18 0.28 23.51 -27.37
CA PHE A 18 -0.43 22.93 -28.51
C PHE A 18 -0.20 21.42 -28.64
N VAL A 19 1.03 20.94 -28.47
CA VAL A 19 1.37 19.50 -28.48
C VAL A 19 0.71 18.76 -27.31
N PHE A 20 0.71 19.37 -26.12
CA PHE A 20 0.08 18.78 -24.93
C PHE A 20 -1.45 18.71 -25.05
N CYS A 21 -2.10 19.76 -25.55
CA CYS A 21 -3.55 19.76 -25.77
C CYS A 21 -3.98 18.80 -26.89
N PHE A 22 -3.19 18.65 -27.97
CA PHE A 22 -3.50 17.68 -29.04
C PHE A 22 -3.40 16.22 -28.57
N SER A 23 -2.47 15.93 -27.66
CA SER A 23 -2.28 14.59 -27.08
C SER A 23 -3.43 14.20 -26.14
N ILE A 24 -4.07 15.18 -25.49
CA ILE A 24 -5.16 14.95 -24.54
C ILE A 24 -6.53 14.96 -25.21
N LEU A 25 -6.74 15.78 -26.25
CA LEU A 25 -8.07 15.98 -26.86
C LEU A 25 -8.45 14.97 -27.96
N PHE A 26 -7.50 14.26 -28.56
CA PHE A 26 -7.77 13.29 -29.64
C PHE A 26 -7.63 11.81 -29.22
N GLY A 27 -7.62 11.53 -27.92
CA GLY A 27 -7.84 10.18 -27.38
C GLY A 27 -9.30 9.74 -27.52
N SER A 28 -9.84 9.72 -28.74
CA SER A 28 -11.15 9.14 -29.03
C SER A 28 -10.98 7.67 -29.39
N SER A 29 -11.72 6.83 -28.67
CA SER A 29 -11.94 5.42 -28.92
C SER A 29 -12.24 5.13 -30.41
N LEU A 30 -11.40 4.33 -31.04
CA LEU A 30 -11.78 3.52 -32.19
C LEU A 30 -11.91 2.09 -31.68
N GLN A 31 -13.16 1.68 -31.48
CA GLN A 31 -13.54 0.28 -31.37
C GLN A 31 -13.27 -0.33 -32.76
N ALA A 32 -12.15 -1.03 -32.90
CA ALA A 32 -11.82 -1.77 -34.11
C ALA A 32 -12.34 -3.20 -33.95
N ASP A 33 -13.35 -3.52 -34.76
CA ASP A 33 -13.75 -4.88 -35.07
C ASP A 33 -12.50 -5.71 -35.46
N THR A 34 -12.52 -6.96 -35.03
CA THR A 34 -11.50 -7.95 -35.34
C THR A 34 -11.42 -8.16 -36.85
N ASP A 35 -10.39 -7.61 -37.50
CA ASP A 35 -9.80 -8.22 -38.69
C ASP A 35 -8.35 -7.76 -38.94
N SER A 36 -7.57 -8.70 -39.46
CA SER A 36 -6.12 -8.73 -39.51
C SER A 36 -5.49 -7.71 -40.46
N SER A 37 -5.13 -6.51 -39.98
CA SER A 37 -4.12 -5.65 -40.62
C SER A 37 -3.62 -4.49 -39.74
N GLY A 38 -3.30 -4.78 -38.48
CA GLY A 38 -2.88 -3.77 -37.47
C GLY A 38 -1.40 -3.37 -37.46
N SER A 39 -0.62 -3.63 -38.52
CA SER A 39 0.83 -3.38 -38.52
C SER A 39 1.26 -1.99 -38.99
N SER A 40 0.36 -1.16 -39.54
CA SER A 40 0.76 0.10 -40.19
C SER A 40 0.75 1.34 -39.30
N LEU A 41 -0.01 1.35 -38.19
CA LEU A 41 -0.09 2.52 -37.29
C LEU A 41 1.11 2.61 -36.34
N ILE A 42 1.67 1.47 -35.93
CA ILE A 42 2.87 1.41 -35.08
C ILE A 42 4.11 1.87 -35.87
N SER A 43 4.21 1.52 -37.15
CA SER A 43 5.31 1.99 -38.01
C SER A 43 5.29 3.51 -38.22
N SER A 44 4.10 4.10 -38.43
CA SER A 44 3.98 5.55 -38.64
C SER A 44 4.25 6.38 -37.38
N PHE A 45 4.05 5.81 -36.19
CA PHE A 45 4.35 6.46 -34.92
C PHE A 45 5.85 6.43 -34.59
N LEU A 46 6.57 5.39 -35.03
CA LEU A 46 8.03 5.25 -34.85
C LEU A 46 8.84 6.17 -35.79
N ASP A 47 8.34 6.43 -37.00
CA ASP A 47 8.99 7.33 -37.96
C ASP A 47 8.99 8.80 -37.50
N LEU A 48 8.03 9.20 -36.66
CA LEU A 48 7.91 10.58 -36.16
C LEU A 48 9.05 10.97 -35.19
N PHE A 49 9.73 10.00 -34.59
CA PHE A 49 10.85 10.22 -33.65
C PHE A 49 12.23 10.05 -34.31
N GLY A 50 12.30 9.94 -35.65
CA GLY A 50 13.57 9.82 -36.36
C GLY A 50 14.34 8.53 -36.06
N ILE A 51 13.67 7.51 -35.51
CA ILE A 51 14.23 6.17 -35.42
C ILE A 51 14.07 5.54 -36.80
N ASN A 52 15.00 5.89 -37.70
CA ASN A 52 15.18 5.19 -38.97
C ASN A 52 15.55 3.74 -38.63
N SER A 53 14.54 2.87 -38.58
CA SER A 53 14.74 1.43 -38.63
C SER A 53 15.05 1.02 -40.07
N SER A 54 16.16 1.54 -40.62
CA SER A 54 16.89 0.70 -41.57
C SER A 54 17.20 -0.56 -40.79
N ALA A 55 16.59 -1.68 -41.19
CA ALA A 55 16.99 -3.01 -40.80
C ALA A 55 18.47 -3.16 -41.14
N ALA A 56 19.33 -2.68 -40.23
CA ALA A 56 20.70 -3.10 -40.15
C ALA A 56 20.57 -4.59 -39.84
N SER A 57 20.88 -5.39 -40.85
CA SER A 57 21.33 -6.75 -40.64
C SER A 57 22.50 -6.65 -39.67
N PHE A 58 22.21 -6.72 -38.38
CA PHE A 58 23.22 -6.78 -37.34
C PHE A 58 24.05 -8.02 -37.65
N PRO A 59 25.37 -7.91 -37.81
CA PRO A 59 26.23 -9.07 -37.97
C PRO A 59 26.36 -9.69 -36.58
N TYR A 60 25.32 -10.38 -36.11
CA TYR A 60 25.53 -11.40 -35.11
C TYR A 60 26.21 -12.55 -35.82
N SER A 61 27.50 -12.68 -35.52
CA SER A 61 28.17 -13.95 -35.58
C SER A 61 27.25 -15.00 -34.96
N SER A 62 27.04 -16.07 -35.72
CA SER A 62 26.77 -17.39 -35.15
C SER A 62 27.99 -17.77 -34.30
N GLU A 63 28.16 -17.15 -33.14
CA GLU A 63 28.95 -17.79 -32.10
C GLU A 63 28.12 -18.99 -31.64
N SER A 64 28.59 -20.17 -32.04
CA SER A 64 28.20 -21.41 -31.40
C SER A 64 28.30 -21.19 -29.90
N GLY A 65 27.19 -21.32 -29.17
CA GLY A 65 27.21 -21.30 -27.72
C GLY A 65 28.36 -22.17 -27.25
N SER A 66 29.38 -21.55 -26.67
CA SER A 66 30.56 -22.27 -26.22
C SER A 66 30.08 -23.32 -25.23
N ASP A 67 30.46 -24.58 -25.45
CA ASP A 67 30.21 -25.66 -24.51
C ASP A 67 30.79 -25.24 -23.16
N TYR A 68 29.92 -24.78 -22.26
CA TYR A 68 30.30 -24.38 -20.92
C TYR A 68 30.82 -25.61 -20.20
N SER A 69 32.14 -25.68 -20.01
CA SER A 69 32.76 -26.71 -19.20
C SER A 69 32.12 -26.70 -17.80
N GLY A 70 31.73 -27.87 -17.29
CA GLY A 70 31.10 -28.02 -15.97
C GLY A 70 31.89 -27.40 -14.79
N THR A 71 33.13 -26.95 -15.01
CA THR A 71 33.92 -26.22 -14.03
C THR A 71 33.39 -24.83 -13.68
N ASP A 72 32.67 -24.13 -14.56
CA ASP A 72 32.19 -22.76 -14.30
C ASP A 72 30.83 -22.70 -13.60
N ALA A 73 29.86 -23.56 -13.97
CA ALA A 73 28.61 -23.70 -13.20
C ALA A 73 28.90 -24.09 -11.74
N ASN A 74 29.92 -24.93 -11.53
CA ASN A 74 30.40 -25.29 -10.21
C ASN A 74 30.95 -24.10 -9.41
N LYS A 75 31.38 -23.01 -10.05
CA LYS A 75 31.81 -21.79 -9.35
C LYS A 75 30.60 -21.01 -8.85
N ASN A 76 29.58 -20.82 -9.68
CA ASN A 76 28.41 -20.01 -9.30
C ASN A 76 27.58 -20.66 -8.18
N VAL A 77 27.41 -21.98 -8.20
CA VAL A 77 26.72 -22.66 -7.10
C VAL A 77 27.51 -22.59 -5.78
N LYS A 78 28.85 -22.68 -5.82
CA LYS A 78 29.65 -22.49 -4.61
C LYS A 78 29.60 -21.05 -4.10
N LYS A 79 29.61 -20.05 -5.00
CA LYS A 79 29.38 -18.64 -4.64
C LYS A 79 28.01 -18.48 -3.97
N TYR A 80 26.97 -19.11 -4.52
CA TYR A 80 25.63 -19.12 -3.95
C TYR A 80 25.63 -19.60 -2.50
N TRP A 81 26.15 -20.80 -2.23
CA TRP A 81 26.17 -21.34 -0.87
C TRP A 81 27.08 -20.56 0.08
N ASN A 82 28.20 -20.02 -0.41
CA ASN A 82 29.04 -19.13 0.38
C ASN A 82 28.28 -17.86 0.81
N LEU A 83 27.56 -17.22 -0.11
CA LEU A 83 26.72 -16.06 0.16
C LEU A 83 25.53 -16.40 1.06
N ARG A 84 24.90 -17.56 0.89
CA ARG A 84 23.82 -18.04 1.74
C ARG A 84 24.27 -18.22 3.19
N ASN A 85 25.47 -18.78 3.37
CA ASN A 85 26.12 -18.91 4.68
C ASN A 85 26.47 -17.55 5.29
N LYS A 86 27.03 -16.62 4.49
CA LYS A 86 27.30 -15.24 4.90
C LYS A 86 26.03 -14.54 5.37
N LEU A 87 24.94 -14.62 4.61
CA LEU A 87 23.62 -14.08 4.95
C LEU A 87 23.16 -14.59 6.32
N ARG A 88 23.07 -15.90 6.50
CA ARG A 88 22.61 -16.54 7.75
C ARG A 88 23.47 -16.20 8.97
N LYS A 89 24.77 -16.05 8.78
CA LYS A 89 25.72 -15.80 9.87
C LYS A 89 25.81 -14.32 10.26
N ASN A 90 25.82 -13.43 9.27
CA ASN A 90 26.25 -12.05 9.46
C ASN A 90 25.13 -11.01 9.26
N PHE A 91 24.04 -11.36 8.57
CA PHE A 91 23.04 -10.38 8.12
C PHE A 91 21.62 -10.65 8.60
N ILE A 92 21.35 -11.80 9.22
CA ILE A 92 20.00 -12.13 9.68
C ILE A 92 20.07 -12.91 10.99
N LYS A 93 19.24 -12.50 11.96
CA LYS A 93 18.98 -13.31 13.15
C LYS A 93 17.79 -14.22 12.83
N LEU A 94 18.01 -15.53 12.79
CA LEU A 94 16.94 -16.50 12.60
C LEU A 94 16.14 -16.65 13.91
N SER A 95 15.03 -15.93 14.04
CA SER A 95 14.06 -16.00 15.14
C SER A 95 12.71 -15.43 14.69
N THR A 96 11.63 -15.83 15.34
CA THR A 96 10.30 -15.25 15.16
C THR A 96 10.06 -13.99 16.01
N ASP A 97 10.94 -13.70 16.97
CA ASP A 97 10.87 -12.51 17.85
C ASP A 97 11.16 -11.20 17.08
N LYS A 98 10.93 -10.04 17.71
CA LYS A 98 11.22 -8.70 17.14
C LYS A 98 12.64 -8.63 16.53
N GLY A 99 12.77 -8.08 15.32
CA GLY A 99 14.01 -8.04 14.54
C GLY A 99 14.46 -9.39 13.94
N GLY A 100 13.79 -10.48 14.28
CA GLY A 100 14.07 -11.81 13.73
C GLY A 100 13.61 -11.94 12.28
N CYS A 101 14.38 -12.71 11.50
CA CYS A 101 14.21 -13.01 10.08
C CYS A 101 14.04 -11.79 9.16
N LEU A 102 14.55 -10.63 9.60
CA LEU A 102 14.62 -9.41 8.82
C LEU A 102 16.07 -9.17 8.36
N PRO A 103 16.37 -9.30 7.05
CA PRO A 103 17.74 -9.13 6.56
C PRO A 103 18.24 -7.69 6.74
N MET A 104 19.44 -7.56 7.30
CA MET A 104 20.21 -6.32 7.34
C MET A 104 20.65 -5.92 5.92
N GLU A 105 20.62 -4.63 5.60
CA GLU A 105 21.00 -4.05 4.31
C GLU A 105 22.52 -4.17 4.06
N GLU A 106 23.32 -3.70 5.01
CA GLU A 106 24.77 -3.66 4.89
C GLU A 106 25.47 -3.67 6.25
N VAL A 107 26.76 -4.02 6.24
CA VAL A 107 27.68 -3.88 7.38
C VAL A 107 28.86 -3.02 6.95
N LYS A 108 29.06 -1.90 7.63
CA LYS A 108 30.27 -1.07 7.47
C LYS A 108 31.33 -1.56 8.45
N ILE A 109 32.54 -1.78 7.96
CA ILE A 109 33.69 -2.21 8.76
C ILE A 109 34.63 -1.02 8.94
N SER A 110 35.09 -0.77 10.17
CA SER A 110 36.08 0.29 10.42
C SER A 110 37.43 -0.07 9.80
N LEU A 111 38.06 0.89 9.12
CA LEU A 111 39.42 0.75 8.59
C LEU A 111 40.48 0.59 9.70
N ASN A 112 40.23 1.19 10.87
CA ASN A 112 41.18 1.19 11.98
C ASN A 112 41.05 -0.06 12.87
N ASP A 113 39.87 -0.70 12.86
CA ASP A 113 39.60 -1.93 13.61
C ASP A 113 38.60 -2.80 12.84
N PRO A 114 39.06 -3.87 12.17
CA PRO A 114 38.19 -4.80 11.44
C PRO A 114 37.12 -5.48 12.31
N ASN A 115 37.28 -5.48 13.64
CA ASN A 115 36.27 -6.03 14.55
C ASN A 115 35.15 -5.03 14.82
N TYR A 116 35.35 -3.75 14.51
CA TYR A 116 34.34 -2.71 14.69
C TYR A 116 33.40 -2.69 13.49
N ARG A 117 32.19 -3.23 13.69
CA ARG A 117 31.17 -3.45 12.64
C ARG A 117 29.92 -2.62 12.93
N LEU A 118 29.46 -1.86 11.94
CA LEU A 118 28.24 -1.05 12.02
C LEU A 118 27.19 -1.60 11.06
N GLY A 119 26.05 -2.06 11.57
CA GLY A 119 24.96 -2.58 10.74
C GLY A 119 23.99 -1.50 10.26
N LYS A 120 23.30 -1.75 9.15
CA LYS A 120 22.23 -0.87 8.64
C LYS A 120 20.99 -1.67 8.25
N TRP A 121 19.82 -1.27 8.72
CA TRP A 121 18.50 -1.85 8.40
C TRP A 121 17.60 -0.85 7.64
N GLY A 122 18.19 0.07 6.88
CA GLY A 122 17.45 1.03 6.07
C GLY A 122 16.59 0.32 5.01
N ASP A 123 15.30 0.63 4.98
CA ASP A 123 14.34 0.03 4.04
C ASP A 123 14.30 -1.52 4.08
N SER A 124 14.44 -2.12 5.26
CA SER A 124 14.60 -3.57 5.43
C SER A 124 13.49 -4.44 4.82
N THR A 125 12.26 -3.93 4.69
CA THR A 125 11.18 -4.65 3.99
C THR A 125 11.41 -4.82 2.50
N ILE A 126 12.23 -3.97 1.85
CA ILE A 126 12.76 -4.28 0.50
C ILE A 126 13.53 -5.58 0.58
N LYS A 127 14.48 -5.69 1.52
CA LYS A 127 15.33 -6.88 1.65
C LYS A 127 14.52 -8.12 2.04
N LEU A 128 13.48 -7.95 2.86
CA LEU A 128 12.52 -9.01 3.17
C LEU A 128 11.83 -9.54 1.90
N GLY A 129 11.38 -8.66 1.01
CA GLY A 129 10.80 -9.04 -0.28
C GLY A 129 11.77 -9.85 -1.15
N TRP A 130 13.02 -9.39 -1.25
CA TRP A 130 14.07 -10.14 -1.95
C TRP A 130 14.37 -11.50 -1.30
N TYR A 131 14.36 -11.55 0.03
CA TYR A 131 14.61 -12.77 0.79
C TYR A 131 13.49 -13.80 0.61
N LEU A 132 12.23 -13.37 0.63
CA LEU A 132 11.08 -14.22 0.25
C LEU A 132 11.27 -14.81 -1.17
N GLY A 133 11.71 -13.99 -2.12
CA GLY A 133 12.02 -14.44 -3.49
C GLY A 133 13.15 -15.48 -3.54
N VAL A 134 14.24 -15.25 -2.80
CA VAL A 134 15.35 -16.22 -2.70
C VAL A 134 14.86 -17.53 -2.13
N LEU A 135 14.13 -17.51 -1.02
CA LEU A 135 13.62 -18.71 -0.36
C LEU A 135 12.62 -19.49 -1.23
N GLY A 136 11.71 -18.79 -1.90
CA GLY A 136 10.74 -19.41 -2.80
C GLY A 136 11.38 -20.08 -4.01
N SER A 137 12.37 -19.42 -4.61
CA SER A 137 13.13 -19.97 -5.74
C SER A 137 14.12 -21.07 -5.34
N GLU A 138 14.75 -20.96 -4.16
CA GLU A 138 15.62 -22.00 -3.57
C GLU A 138 14.82 -23.28 -3.30
N LEU A 139 13.63 -23.17 -2.69
CA LEU A 139 12.76 -24.32 -2.42
C LEU A 139 12.28 -25.00 -3.71
N HIS A 140 12.03 -24.22 -4.77
CA HIS A 140 11.70 -24.76 -6.09
C HIS A 140 12.82 -25.63 -6.68
N MET A 141 14.06 -25.17 -6.55
CA MET A 141 15.23 -25.92 -7.03
C MET A 141 15.51 -27.16 -6.15
N LEU A 142 15.48 -27.00 -4.82
CA LEU A 142 15.72 -28.11 -3.89
C LEU A 142 14.67 -29.24 -4.02
N SER A 143 13.43 -28.90 -4.35
CA SER A 143 12.35 -29.87 -4.54
C SER A 143 12.41 -30.64 -5.88
N ARG A 144 13.38 -30.33 -6.75
CA ARG A 144 13.57 -30.95 -8.07
C ARG A 144 15.02 -31.44 -8.26
N PRO A 145 15.48 -32.40 -7.44
CA PRO A 145 16.86 -32.89 -7.51
C PRO A 145 17.21 -33.47 -8.89
N ASP A 146 16.23 -33.98 -9.66
CA ASP A 146 16.45 -34.48 -11.02
C ASP A 146 16.82 -33.37 -12.01
N SER A 147 16.28 -32.16 -11.82
CA SER A 147 16.57 -30.99 -12.66
C SER A 147 17.77 -30.19 -12.16
N TYR A 148 18.08 -30.28 -10.87
CA TYR A 148 19.15 -29.53 -10.22
C TYR A 148 20.05 -30.46 -9.37
N PRO A 149 20.72 -31.45 -10.00
CA PRO A 149 21.46 -32.48 -9.27
C PRO A 149 22.57 -31.86 -8.42
N GLY A 150 22.58 -32.10 -7.11
CA GLY A 150 23.61 -31.55 -6.21
C GLY A 150 23.47 -30.06 -5.89
N TYR A 151 22.28 -29.46 -6.09
CA TYR A 151 21.99 -28.12 -5.59
C TYR A 151 21.98 -28.05 -4.08
N GLY A 152 21.38 -29.01 -3.39
CA GLY A 152 21.41 -29.13 -1.94
C GLY A 152 20.99 -30.52 -1.47
N GLU A 153 20.90 -30.69 -0.15
CA GLU A 153 20.45 -31.92 0.50
C GLU A 153 18.99 -31.83 1.00
N VAL A 154 18.43 -32.96 1.41
CA VAL A 154 17.08 -33.01 2.00
C VAL A 154 16.94 -32.10 3.23
N ASN A 155 18.02 -31.94 4.01
CA ASN A 155 18.03 -31.03 5.15
C ASN A 155 17.91 -29.56 4.72
N ASP A 156 18.40 -29.19 3.53
CA ASP A 156 18.27 -27.84 3.01
C ASP A 156 16.81 -27.51 2.70
N ILE A 157 16.01 -28.48 2.20
CA ILE A 157 14.57 -28.29 2.00
C ILE A 157 13.92 -27.87 3.32
N GLN A 158 14.22 -28.58 4.42
CA GLN A 158 13.64 -28.27 5.73
C GLN A 158 14.13 -26.93 6.27
N ASN A 159 15.42 -26.60 6.09
CA ASN A 159 15.98 -25.30 6.47
C ASN A 159 15.29 -24.15 5.72
N THR A 160 15.12 -24.27 4.39
CA THR A 160 14.47 -23.26 3.56
C THR A 160 12.98 -23.13 3.90
N ILE A 161 12.27 -24.23 4.19
CA ILE A 161 10.88 -24.21 4.69
C ILE A 161 10.77 -23.43 6.00
N ARG A 162 11.66 -23.71 6.96
CA ARG A 162 11.69 -23.00 8.26
C ARG A 162 11.98 -21.51 8.07
N GLU A 163 12.97 -21.17 7.25
CA GLU A 163 13.30 -19.76 6.97
C GLU A 163 12.18 -19.03 6.25
N LEU A 164 11.49 -19.69 5.31
CA LEU A 164 10.34 -19.11 4.60
C LEU A 164 9.18 -18.84 5.55
N PHE A 165 8.89 -19.79 6.44
CA PHE A 165 7.96 -19.55 7.54
C PHE A 165 8.37 -18.34 8.38
N CYS A 166 9.63 -18.29 8.81
CA CYS A 166 10.14 -17.21 9.63
C CYS A 166 10.03 -15.83 8.92
N ALA A 167 10.33 -15.76 7.63
CA ALA A 167 10.17 -14.54 6.83
C ALA A 167 8.70 -14.09 6.70
N PHE A 168 7.75 -15.02 6.55
CA PHE A 168 6.32 -14.69 6.60
C PHE A 168 5.87 -14.21 7.98
N ILE A 169 6.39 -14.81 9.05
CA ILE A 169 6.14 -14.34 10.41
C ILE A 169 6.70 -12.93 10.62
N THR A 170 7.88 -12.61 10.06
CA THR A 170 8.40 -11.25 10.04
C THR A 170 7.45 -10.29 9.33
N LEU A 171 6.92 -10.65 8.16
CA LEU A 171 5.96 -9.80 7.45
C LEU A 171 4.66 -9.59 8.24
N GLU A 172 4.08 -10.66 8.80
CA GLU A 172 2.90 -10.57 9.68
C GLU A 172 3.16 -9.66 10.88
N ARG A 173 4.35 -9.75 11.48
CA ARG A 173 4.73 -8.99 12.65
C ARG A 173 4.84 -7.50 12.33
N LEU A 174 5.46 -7.16 11.20
CA LEU A 174 5.59 -5.77 10.74
C LEU A 174 4.25 -5.17 10.33
N ASP A 175 3.34 -5.98 9.76
CA ASP A 175 1.95 -5.64 9.44
C ASP A 175 1.15 -5.40 10.72
N ARG A 176 0.98 -6.45 11.53
CA ARG A 176 0.16 -6.44 12.73
C ARG A 176 0.58 -5.41 13.78
N PHE A 177 1.88 -5.24 14.00
CA PHE A 177 2.37 -4.32 15.03
C PHE A 177 2.85 -3.00 14.43
N GLY A 178 2.49 -2.68 13.19
CA GLY A 178 2.93 -1.48 12.50
C GLY A 178 2.56 -0.22 13.26
N GLU A 179 1.28 -0.07 13.60
CA GLU A 179 0.74 1.07 14.35
C GLU A 179 1.35 1.16 15.75
N GLN A 180 1.38 0.03 16.47
CA GLN A 180 1.99 -0.04 17.78
C GLN A 180 3.47 0.39 17.74
N SER A 181 4.23 -0.04 16.74
CA SER A 181 5.67 0.23 16.61
C SER A 181 5.98 1.70 16.30
N ILE A 182 5.04 2.42 15.68
CA ILE A 182 5.13 3.87 15.51
C ILE A 182 4.98 4.58 16.86
N TRP A 183 4.09 4.08 17.72
CA TRP A 183 3.83 4.66 19.04
C TRP A 183 4.87 4.34 20.10
N GLU A 184 5.37 3.09 20.16
CA GLU A 184 6.32 2.60 21.18
C GLU A 184 7.54 3.51 21.36
N VAL A 185 7.90 4.23 20.30
CA VAL A 185 9.16 4.97 20.21
C VAL A 185 8.93 6.48 20.06
N HIS A 186 7.66 6.91 20.10
CA HIS A 186 7.32 8.33 20.14
C HIS A 186 7.64 8.88 21.53
N PRO A 187 8.54 9.88 21.67
CA PRO A 187 8.90 10.48 22.96
C PRO A 187 7.79 11.34 23.58
N VAL A 188 6.61 11.38 22.94
CA VAL A 188 5.43 11.98 23.57
C VAL A 188 4.89 10.92 24.51
N ASN A 189 5.40 10.98 25.73
CA ASN A 189 4.95 10.25 26.89
C ASN A 189 3.44 10.06 26.81
N VAL A 190 2.99 8.84 26.53
CA VAL A 190 1.57 8.48 26.35
C VAL A 190 0.77 8.89 27.60
N ALA A 191 1.43 8.95 28.76
CA ALA A 191 0.92 9.54 30.00
C ALA A 191 0.50 11.02 29.92
N LYS A 192 0.85 11.76 28.85
CA LYS A 192 0.41 13.14 28.59
C LYS A 192 -0.88 13.24 27.77
N TYR A 193 -1.39 12.14 27.22
CA TYR A 193 -2.70 12.09 26.57
C TYR A 193 -3.66 11.26 27.43
N PRO A 194 -4.48 11.91 28.30
CA PRO A 194 -5.48 11.21 29.11
C PRO A 194 -6.39 10.38 28.20
N GLY A 195 -6.57 9.09 28.51
CA GLY A 195 -7.44 8.16 27.75
C GLY A 195 -6.72 7.21 26.78
N THR A 196 -5.40 7.28 26.68
CA THR A 196 -4.59 6.35 25.86
C THR A 196 -4.11 5.12 26.63
N GLU A 197 -4.28 5.10 27.95
CA GLU A 197 -4.02 3.94 28.81
C GLU A 197 -4.99 2.80 28.44
N GLY A 198 -4.50 1.79 27.72
CA GLY A 198 -5.30 0.64 27.28
C GLY A 198 -5.92 0.79 25.89
N TYR A 199 -5.57 1.83 25.12
CA TYR A 199 -6.03 1.96 23.74
C TYR A 199 -5.31 0.92 22.86
N GLN A 200 -6.04 -0.13 22.48
CA GLN A 200 -5.65 -1.01 21.39
C GLN A 200 -6.02 -0.30 20.09
N TRP A 201 -5.02 0.20 19.37
CA TRP A 201 -5.26 0.71 18.03
C TRP A 201 -5.77 -0.43 17.16
N PRO A 202 -6.80 -0.22 16.34
CA PRO A 202 -7.18 -1.23 15.37
C PRO A 202 -5.99 -1.43 14.42
N ASP A 203 -5.41 -2.64 14.42
CA ASP A 203 -4.40 -3.04 13.44
C ASP A 203 -5.02 -2.91 12.06
N THR A 204 -4.48 -2.04 11.20
CA THR A 204 -4.99 -1.80 9.85
C THR A 204 -4.29 -2.77 8.90
N PRO A 205 -4.97 -3.82 8.40
CA PRO A 205 -4.29 -4.85 7.63
C PRO A 205 -3.67 -4.28 6.35
N GLY A 206 -2.40 -4.59 6.12
CA GLY A 206 -1.60 -4.13 4.98
C GLY A 206 -0.78 -2.88 5.24
N PHE A 207 -0.97 -2.19 6.37
CA PHE A 207 -0.02 -1.20 6.87
C PHE A 207 1.15 -1.90 7.56
N PHE A 208 2.39 -1.51 7.30
CA PHE A 208 3.54 -2.06 8.02
C PHE A 208 4.61 -1.01 8.32
N VAL A 209 5.48 -1.33 9.29
CA VAL A 209 6.71 -0.57 9.55
C VAL A 209 7.92 -1.17 8.84
N ARG A 210 8.90 -0.33 8.50
CA ARG A 210 10.10 -0.71 7.72
C ARG A 210 10.97 -1.76 8.42
N ASP A 211 11.08 -1.66 9.73
CA ASP A 211 11.71 -2.66 10.58
C ASP A 211 11.23 -2.53 12.03
N ASP A 212 11.54 -3.55 12.82
CA ASP A 212 11.30 -3.61 14.26
C ASP A 212 12.52 -4.13 15.02
N VAL A 213 13.74 -3.82 14.52
CA VAL A 213 14.97 -4.49 14.98
C VAL A 213 15.46 -3.90 16.29
N PRO A 214 15.41 -4.65 17.40
CA PRO A 214 15.86 -4.13 18.68
C PRO A 214 17.37 -4.26 18.85
N PHE A 215 17.94 -3.43 19.72
CA PHE A 215 19.36 -3.43 20.10
C PHE A 215 19.95 -4.82 20.38
N ASN A 216 19.23 -5.72 21.06
CA ASN A 216 19.75 -7.04 21.39
C ASN A 216 19.97 -7.92 20.16
N VAL A 217 19.17 -7.78 19.10
CA VAL A 217 19.38 -8.47 17.82
C VAL A 217 20.65 -7.96 17.14
N MET A 218 20.88 -6.64 17.17
CA MET A 218 22.08 -6.03 16.61
C MET A 218 23.35 -6.54 17.32
N ARG A 219 23.31 -6.63 18.66
CA ARG A 219 24.40 -7.17 19.46
C ARG A 219 24.63 -8.67 19.21
N ASP A 220 23.57 -9.46 19.08
CA ASP A 220 23.64 -10.89 18.78
C ASP A 220 24.32 -11.18 17.43
N LEU A 221 24.24 -10.24 16.48
CA LEU A 221 24.91 -10.29 15.18
C LEU A 221 26.38 -9.83 15.23
N GLY A 222 26.90 -9.53 16.42
CA GLY A 222 28.28 -9.12 16.64
C GLY A 222 28.58 -7.75 16.01
N LEU A 223 27.64 -6.81 16.16
CA LEU A 223 27.81 -5.41 15.76
C LEU A 223 28.25 -4.56 16.96
N ASN A 224 28.87 -3.42 16.68
CA ASN A 224 29.30 -2.40 17.64
C ASN A 224 28.45 -1.12 17.58
N GLY A 225 27.52 -1.08 16.64
CA GLY A 225 26.56 -0.02 16.41
C GLY A 225 25.67 -0.40 15.24
N ALA A 226 24.52 0.26 15.11
CA ALA A 226 23.62 0.02 14.01
C ALA A 226 22.71 1.23 13.74
N GLU A 227 22.26 1.34 12.50
CA GLU A 227 21.26 2.30 12.04
C GLU A 227 20.04 1.52 11.54
N GLY A 228 18.86 1.76 12.09
CA GLY A 228 17.61 1.16 11.64
C GLY A 228 16.46 2.15 11.79
N ASP A 229 15.36 1.95 11.08
CA ASP A 229 14.18 2.79 11.16
C ASP A 229 13.40 2.57 12.47
N TYR A 230 13.62 1.47 13.22
CA TYR A 230 13.09 1.29 14.58
C TYR A 230 13.98 1.86 15.70
N GLN A 231 15.28 1.57 15.67
CA GLN A 231 16.26 1.99 16.68
C GLN A 231 17.62 2.24 16.03
N THR A 232 18.31 3.27 16.51
CA THR A 232 19.71 3.53 16.17
C THR A 232 20.57 3.29 17.42
N TRP A 233 21.67 2.58 17.26
CA TRP A 233 22.60 2.24 18.33
C TRP A 233 24.00 2.81 18.02
N ILE A 234 24.49 3.70 18.89
CA ILE A 234 25.82 4.31 18.77
C ILE A 234 26.52 4.25 20.14
N GLY A 235 27.65 3.55 20.21
CA GLY A 235 28.42 3.41 21.46
C GLY A 235 27.64 2.61 22.51
N ASP A 236 27.34 3.19 23.67
CA ASP A 236 26.50 2.57 24.71
C ASP A 236 25.06 3.12 24.71
N GLN A 237 24.70 3.95 23.74
CA GLN A 237 23.42 4.67 23.70
C GLN A 237 22.50 4.13 22.60
N VAL A 238 21.25 3.88 22.97
CA VAL A 238 20.17 3.51 22.05
C VAL A 238 19.27 4.71 21.87
N PHE A 239 19.08 5.10 20.62
CA PHE A 239 18.27 6.24 20.23
C PHE A 239 17.01 5.78 19.49
N PRO A 240 15.84 6.27 19.91
CA PRO A 240 14.62 6.15 19.11
C PRO A 240 14.80 6.90 17.79
N THR A 241 14.52 6.26 16.66
CA THR A 241 14.42 6.95 15.37
C THR A 241 13.08 7.66 15.21
N PRO A 242 13.05 8.80 14.51
CA PRO A 242 11.81 9.54 14.32
C PRO A 242 10.70 8.71 13.64
N PRO A 243 9.42 8.89 14.05
CA PRO A 243 8.30 8.09 13.55
C PRO A 243 8.14 8.09 12.03
N TYR A 244 8.37 9.24 11.38
CA TYR A 244 8.18 9.41 9.94
C TYR A 244 9.15 8.57 9.08
N ASN A 245 10.24 8.05 9.67
CA ASN A 245 11.15 7.14 8.98
C ASN A 245 10.69 5.68 9.04
N ARG A 246 9.71 5.34 9.89
CA ARG A 246 9.22 3.96 10.07
C ARG A 246 8.11 3.56 9.13
N GLU A 247 7.44 4.54 8.53
CA GLU A 247 6.29 4.29 7.68
C GLU A 247 6.69 3.51 6.43
N MET A 248 5.84 2.57 6.02
CA MET A 248 5.99 1.91 4.73
C MET A 248 6.06 2.93 3.58
N SER A 249 6.85 2.61 2.57
CA SER A 249 6.90 3.33 1.29
C SER A 249 6.56 2.41 0.12
N GLN A 250 6.34 2.98 -1.06
CA GLN A 250 5.84 2.25 -2.22
C GLN A 250 6.84 1.24 -2.77
N ASP A 251 8.11 1.60 -2.84
CA ASP A 251 9.22 0.71 -3.21
C ASP A 251 9.27 -0.54 -2.31
N GLN A 252 9.04 -0.39 -1.01
CA GLN A 252 8.93 -1.50 -0.07
C GLN A 252 7.78 -2.44 -0.44
N VAL A 253 6.60 -1.89 -0.74
CA VAL A 253 5.46 -2.70 -1.19
C VAL A 253 5.78 -3.42 -2.50
N VAL A 254 6.37 -2.72 -3.49
CA VAL A 254 6.74 -3.32 -4.78
C VAL A 254 7.66 -4.53 -4.60
N HIS A 255 8.69 -4.39 -3.75
CA HIS A 255 9.65 -5.48 -3.54
C HIS A 255 9.09 -6.61 -2.67
N LEU A 256 8.17 -6.33 -1.74
CA LEU A 256 7.39 -7.37 -1.07
C LEU A 256 6.53 -8.14 -2.10
N LEU A 257 5.82 -7.45 -2.99
CA LEU A 257 5.04 -8.09 -4.06
C LEU A 257 5.92 -8.94 -4.98
N LEU A 258 7.17 -8.53 -5.26
CA LEU A 258 8.13 -9.34 -6.01
C LEU A 258 8.42 -10.68 -5.31
N GLY A 259 8.72 -10.66 -4.01
CA GLY A 259 8.96 -11.87 -3.23
C GLY A 259 7.73 -12.77 -3.17
N LEU A 260 6.57 -12.18 -2.88
CA LEU A 260 5.28 -12.87 -2.78
C LEU A 260 4.89 -13.51 -4.12
N ALA A 261 5.14 -12.84 -5.24
CA ALA A 261 4.89 -13.35 -6.58
C ALA A 261 5.69 -14.63 -6.88
N ILE A 262 6.98 -14.62 -6.52
CA ILE A 262 7.87 -15.75 -6.70
C ILE A 262 7.43 -16.92 -5.83
N VAL A 263 7.10 -16.68 -4.56
CA VAL A 263 6.57 -17.73 -3.67
C VAL A 263 5.27 -18.30 -4.22
N LYS A 264 4.33 -17.43 -4.63
CA LYS A 264 3.04 -17.85 -5.20
C LYS A 264 3.19 -18.71 -6.45
N HIS A 265 4.21 -18.48 -7.27
CA HIS A 265 4.38 -19.21 -8.52
C HIS A 265 5.24 -20.46 -8.40
N LEU A 266 6.33 -20.40 -7.65
CA LEU A 266 7.37 -21.43 -7.67
C LEU A 266 7.25 -22.45 -6.53
N VAL A 267 6.68 -22.07 -5.38
CA VAL A 267 6.58 -22.96 -4.21
C VAL A 267 5.39 -23.91 -4.38
N PRO A 268 5.61 -25.23 -4.35
CA PRO A 268 4.51 -26.20 -4.37
C PRO A 268 3.48 -25.96 -3.26
N PHE A 269 2.19 -26.04 -3.62
CA PHE A 269 1.08 -25.90 -2.67
C PHE A 269 1.13 -26.91 -1.52
N THR A 270 1.82 -28.04 -1.69
CA THR A 270 1.98 -29.06 -0.65
C THR A 270 2.93 -28.64 0.48
N TYR A 271 3.74 -27.60 0.28
CA TYR A 271 4.64 -27.13 1.34
C TYR A 271 3.91 -26.23 2.31
N SER A 272 3.94 -26.66 3.57
CA SER A 272 3.46 -25.91 4.71
C SER A 272 4.36 -26.14 5.92
N TYR A 273 4.34 -25.20 6.85
CA TYR A 273 5.02 -25.34 8.13
C TYR A 273 4.16 -24.74 9.23
N GLN A 274 3.97 -25.48 10.33
CA GLN A 274 3.09 -25.07 11.44
C GLN A 274 1.68 -24.62 10.98
N GLY A 275 1.14 -25.25 9.93
CA GLY A 275 -0.18 -24.92 9.37
C GLY A 275 -0.22 -23.69 8.46
N MET A 276 0.92 -23.07 8.16
CA MET A 276 1.04 -22.01 7.16
C MET A 276 1.35 -22.61 5.78
N ASN A 277 0.42 -22.50 4.84
CA ASN A 277 0.65 -22.77 3.43
C ASN A 277 1.30 -21.54 2.77
N PHE A 278 2.51 -21.67 2.25
CA PHE A 278 3.28 -20.52 1.77
C PHE A 278 2.71 -19.87 0.51
N GLN A 279 2.20 -20.66 -0.43
CA GLN A 279 1.57 -20.14 -1.65
C GLN A 279 0.33 -19.32 -1.29
N HIS A 280 -0.52 -19.87 -0.43
CA HIS A 280 -1.72 -19.20 0.04
C HIS A 280 -1.40 -17.93 0.84
N GLN A 281 -0.44 -18.02 1.77
CA GLN A 281 -0.02 -16.87 2.59
C GLN A 281 0.52 -15.73 1.71
N ALA A 282 1.22 -16.05 0.62
CA ALA A 282 1.69 -15.06 -0.34
C ALA A 282 0.55 -14.27 -0.99
N GLN A 283 -0.55 -14.94 -1.34
CA GLN A 283 -1.74 -14.33 -1.92
C GLN A 283 -2.42 -13.37 -0.94
N ILE A 284 -2.55 -13.79 0.32
CA ILE A 284 -3.17 -13.00 1.38
C ILE A 284 -2.40 -11.71 1.63
N TYR A 285 -1.08 -11.77 1.79
CA TYR A 285 -0.29 -10.54 1.99
C TYR A 285 -0.31 -9.64 0.77
N ALA A 286 -0.18 -10.18 -0.43
CA ALA A 286 -0.26 -9.37 -1.64
C ALA A 286 -1.58 -8.62 -1.71
N ARG A 287 -2.68 -9.28 -1.35
CA ARG A 287 -3.98 -8.63 -1.25
C ARG A 287 -4.01 -7.54 -0.18
N ARG A 288 -3.61 -7.83 1.06
CA ARG A 288 -3.62 -6.84 2.16
C ARG A 288 -2.84 -5.59 1.80
N LEU A 289 -1.63 -5.77 1.28
CA LEU A 289 -0.76 -4.67 0.85
C LEU A 289 -1.42 -3.80 -0.22
N VAL A 290 -2.02 -4.44 -1.22
CA VAL A 290 -2.63 -3.74 -2.35
C VAL A 290 -3.96 -3.11 -1.96
N ASP A 291 -4.78 -3.78 -1.14
CA ASP A 291 -6.01 -3.23 -0.56
C ASP A 291 -5.73 -2.00 0.30
N TYR A 292 -4.66 -2.03 1.09
CA TYR A 292 -4.25 -0.90 1.91
C TYR A 292 -3.84 0.31 1.08
N MET A 293 -3.02 0.08 0.04
CA MET A 293 -2.66 1.14 -0.89
C MET A 293 -3.87 1.62 -1.70
N TYR A 294 -4.82 0.72 -1.95
CA TYR A 294 -6.04 1.00 -2.69
C TYR A 294 -7.03 1.78 -1.84
N ALA A 295 -6.87 3.10 -1.78
CA ALA A 295 -7.72 3.93 -0.94
C ALA A 295 -9.19 3.96 -1.41
N GLY A 296 -9.51 3.64 -2.67
CA GLY A 296 -10.89 3.50 -3.18
C GLY A 296 -11.84 4.70 -2.98
N GLN A 297 -11.35 5.81 -2.42
CA GLN A 297 -12.15 6.97 -2.06
C GLN A 297 -12.15 7.98 -3.23
N ASN A 298 -13.35 8.40 -3.61
CA ASN A 298 -13.52 9.57 -4.45
C ASN A 298 -13.01 10.79 -3.66
N GLN A 299 -11.91 11.40 -4.08
CA GLN A 299 -11.54 12.73 -3.58
C GLN A 299 -11.92 13.77 -4.62
N THR A 300 -12.65 14.79 -4.18
CA THR A 300 -12.85 16.03 -4.94
C THR A 300 -11.53 16.81 -4.97
N TYR A 301 -10.99 17.04 -6.16
CA TYR A 301 -9.83 17.91 -6.32
C TYR A 301 -10.27 19.35 -6.48
N GLU A 302 -9.67 20.25 -5.71
CA GLU A 302 -9.78 21.69 -5.93
C GLU A 302 -8.47 22.24 -6.47
N ILE A 303 -8.50 22.88 -7.64
CA ILE A 303 -7.37 23.69 -8.14
C ILE A 303 -7.78 25.15 -7.92
N LEU A 304 -7.02 25.87 -7.09
CA LEU A 304 -7.30 27.26 -6.72
C LEU A 304 -8.70 27.47 -6.10
N GLY A 305 -9.17 26.49 -5.31
CA GLY A 305 -10.50 26.52 -4.69
C GLY A 305 -11.65 26.21 -5.65
N ILE A 306 -11.36 25.75 -6.88
CA ILE A 306 -12.38 25.32 -7.85
C ILE A 306 -12.35 23.80 -7.93
N PRO A 307 -13.46 23.10 -7.58
CA PRO A 307 -13.57 21.67 -7.78
C PRO A 307 -13.43 21.32 -9.26
N VAL A 308 -12.38 20.59 -9.61
CA VAL A 308 -12.08 20.17 -11.01
C VAL A 308 -12.68 18.80 -11.33
N GLY A 309 -13.36 18.19 -10.35
CA GLY A 309 -14.02 16.90 -10.46
C GLY A 309 -13.67 15.98 -9.29
N GLU A 310 -14.53 15.00 -9.06
CA GLU A 310 -14.17 13.82 -8.28
C GLU A 310 -13.20 12.99 -9.12
N THR A 311 -11.96 12.85 -8.65
CA THR A 311 -11.07 11.84 -9.22
C THR A 311 -10.84 10.78 -8.16
N ASN A 312 -10.94 9.52 -8.58
CA ASN A 312 -10.82 8.38 -7.68
C ASN A 312 -9.32 8.18 -7.40
N VAL A 313 -8.86 8.71 -6.27
CA VAL A 313 -7.43 8.69 -5.90
C VAL A 313 -7.15 7.35 -5.27
N SER A 314 -6.64 6.44 -6.09
CA SER A 314 -6.73 5.02 -5.73
C SER A 314 -5.44 4.42 -5.19
N TRP A 315 -4.35 5.17 -4.98
CA TRP A 315 -3.05 4.56 -4.64
C TRP A 315 -2.20 5.45 -3.73
N LEU A 316 -2.56 5.52 -2.45
CA LEU A 316 -1.90 6.35 -1.44
C LEU A 316 -1.57 5.51 -0.21
N ILE A 317 -0.41 5.76 0.39
CA ILE A 317 -0.08 5.26 1.72
C ILE A 317 -0.51 6.33 2.72
N VAL A 318 -1.62 6.10 3.40
CA VAL A 318 -2.06 6.95 4.51
C VAL A 318 -1.49 6.35 5.79
N ASN A 319 -0.86 7.10 6.68
CA ASN A 319 -0.48 6.56 7.99
C ASN A 319 -1.75 6.47 8.87
N PRO A 320 -2.09 5.33 9.48
CA PRO A 320 -3.32 5.20 10.27
C PRO A 320 -3.15 5.81 11.68
N VAL A 321 -1.91 5.94 12.17
CA VAL A 321 -1.55 6.48 13.49
C VAL A 321 -1.55 8.00 13.51
N SER A 322 -0.92 8.60 12.51
CA SER A 322 -1.07 10.04 12.26
C SER A 322 -1.98 10.16 11.06
N PRO A 323 -3.27 10.58 11.18
CA PRO A 323 -4.22 10.69 10.05
C PRO A 323 -3.80 11.74 8.99
N LYS A 324 -2.52 12.09 8.96
CA LYS A 324 -1.82 12.80 7.91
C LYS A 324 -1.84 11.95 6.64
N VAL A 325 -2.51 12.48 5.62
CA VAL A 325 -2.38 11.99 4.26
C VAL A 325 -0.98 12.37 3.77
N ASN A 326 -0.12 11.38 3.53
CA ASN A 326 1.14 11.62 2.84
C ASN A 326 0.79 12.05 1.41
N TRP A 327 0.95 13.33 1.12
CA TRP A 327 0.70 13.86 -0.22
C TRP A 327 1.89 13.50 -1.11
N PHE A 328 1.66 12.69 -2.13
CA PHE A 328 2.65 12.34 -3.15
C PHE A 328 2.35 13.15 -4.41
N GLY A 329 3.08 14.23 -4.63
CA GLY A 329 2.98 14.97 -5.88
C GLY A 329 3.62 16.36 -5.83
N SER A 330 4.56 16.60 -6.73
CA SER A 330 4.75 17.93 -7.31
C SER A 330 3.46 18.34 -8.01
N CYS A 331 3.06 19.61 -7.93
CA CYS A 331 1.84 20.09 -8.59
C CYS A 331 1.81 19.62 -10.07
N PRO A 332 0.65 19.24 -10.64
CA PRO A 332 0.57 18.69 -12.00
C PRO A 332 1.11 19.60 -13.12
N LEU A 333 1.26 20.90 -12.86
CA LEU A 333 1.86 21.89 -13.77
C LEU A 333 3.34 22.18 -13.44
N CYS A 334 3.85 21.62 -12.36
CA CYS A 334 5.18 21.81 -11.81
C CYS A 334 6.12 20.65 -12.18
N MET A 335 5.94 20.07 -13.38
CA MET A 335 6.87 19.06 -13.91
C MET A 335 8.27 19.68 -14.05
N GLY A 336 9.09 19.57 -13.00
CA GLY A 336 10.50 19.91 -13.02
C GLY A 336 11.05 20.75 -11.87
N TRP A 337 10.23 21.23 -10.92
CA TRP A 337 10.74 22.06 -9.82
C TRP A 337 10.25 21.53 -8.47
N PHE A 338 11.16 20.89 -7.74
CA PHE A 338 11.13 20.86 -6.29
C PHE A 338 11.00 22.30 -5.82
N ASP A 339 9.99 22.62 -5.01
CA ASP A 339 9.89 23.91 -4.32
C ASP A 339 10.40 23.73 -2.88
N PRO A 340 11.68 23.99 -2.61
CA PRO A 340 12.22 23.96 -1.25
C PRO A 340 11.81 25.18 -0.40
N PHE A 341 10.93 26.07 -0.87
CA PHE A 341 10.66 27.37 -0.23
C PHE A 341 9.21 27.66 0.11
N HIS A 342 8.34 26.65 0.26
CA HIS A 342 7.13 26.91 1.05
C HIS A 342 7.53 27.10 2.52
N PRO A 343 7.32 28.30 3.10
CA PRO A 343 7.58 28.52 4.51
C PRO A 343 6.71 27.55 5.29
N VAL A 344 7.38 26.78 6.12
CA VAL A 344 6.85 25.87 7.13
C VAL A 344 5.63 26.49 7.78
N ASP A 345 4.44 26.14 7.32
CA ASP A 345 3.24 26.33 8.11
C ASP A 345 3.36 25.33 9.27
N PRO A 346 3.38 25.78 10.54
CA PRO A 346 3.42 24.91 11.71
C PRO A 346 2.34 23.83 11.70
N ASP A 347 1.20 24.09 11.04
CA ASP A 347 0.09 23.14 10.89
C ASP A 347 0.31 22.14 9.72
N HIS A 348 1.31 22.37 8.87
CA HIS A 348 1.73 21.50 7.76
C HIS A 348 3.11 20.83 7.99
N MET A 349 3.66 20.86 9.22
CA MET A 349 4.90 20.13 9.62
C MET A 349 4.75 18.59 9.61
N GLY A 350 4.18 18.00 8.56
CA GLY A 350 3.90 16.57 8.54
C GLY A 350 3.54 15.94 7.21
N GLN A 351 3.58 16.67 6.10
CA GLN A 351 3.47 16.03 4.79
C GLN A 351 4.83 15.45 4.43
N VAL A 352 4.96 14.13 4.50
CA VAL A 352 6.16 13.45 4.03
C VAL A 352 6.03 13.27 2.51
N THR A 353 6.38 14.31 1.74
CA THR A 353 6.49 14.20 0.27
C THR A 353 7.70 13.32 -0.08
N ARG A 354 7.47 12.01 -0.31
CA ARG A 354 8.52 11.08 -0.77
C ARG A 354 8.34 10.73 -2.26
N GLY A 355 9.11 11.38 -3.13
CA GLY A 355 9.24 10.95 -4.53
C GLY A 355 8.15 11.44 -5.50
N ALA A 356 8.16 10.86 -6.69
CA ALA A 356 7.23 11.18 -7.77
C ALA A 356 5.79 10.77 -7.43
N ASP A 357 4.84 11.28 -8.20
CA ASP A 357 3.42 10.98 -8.03
C ASP A 357 3.15 9.46 -8.13
N ALA A 358 2.90 8.87 -6.95
CA ALA A 358 2.48 7.51 -6.68
C ALA A 358 1.42 6.96 -7.64
N ARG A 359 0.53 7.83 -8.14
CA ARG A 359 -0.64 7.44 -8.92
C ARG A 359 -0.26 6.87 -10.28
N PHE A 360 0.94 7.16 -10.80
CA PHE A 360 1.42 6.57 -12.06
C PHE A 360 1.74 5.07 -11.94
N PHE A 361 2.01 4.56 -10.74
CA PHE A 361 2.27 3.15 -10.49
C PHE A 361 0.99 2.32 -10.26
N SER A 362 -0.16 2.98 -10.12
CA SER A 362 -1.47 2.37 -9.81
C SER A 362 -1.84 1.18 -10.68
N ALA A 363 -1.70 1.32 -12.00
CA ALA A 363 -1.96 0.25 -12.96
C ALA A 363 -1.01 -0.93 -12.74
N GLY A 364 0.27 -0.65 -12.50
CA GLY A 364 1.27 -1.67 -12.17
C GLY A 364 0.92 -2.42 -10.89
N PHE A 365 0.55 -1.73 -9.82
CA PHE A 365 0.10 -2.35 -8.57
C PHE A 365 -1.15 -3.21 -8.76
N ASN A 366 -2.15 -2.73 -9.49
CA ASN A 366 -3.35 -3.50 -9.79
C ASN A 366 -3.02 -4.78 -10.57
N LEU A 367 -2.23 -4.68 -11.64
CA LEU A 367 -1.86 -5.83 -12.47
C LEU A 367 -1.03 -6.84 -11.67
N ALA A 368 -0.05 -6.37 -10.89
CA ALA A 368 0.77 -7.23 -10.03
C ALA A 368 -0.06 -7.88 -8.92
N GLY A 369 -0.83 -7.10 -8.18
CA GLY A 369 -1.72 -7.59 -7.13
C GLY A 369 -2.75 -8.60 -7.66
N SER A 370 -3.31 -8.36 -8.84
CA SER A 370 -4.32 -9.22 -9.46
C SER A 370 -3.73 -10.55 -9.87
N TRP A 371 -2.53 -10.53 -10.45
CA TRP A 371 -1.82 -11.75 -10.79
C TRP A 371 -1.45 -12.60 -9.57
N ILE A 372 -1.09 -11.98 -8.43
CA ILE A 372 -0.74 -12.71 -7.21
C ILE A 372 -2.02 -13.22 -6.49
N SER A 373 -2.94 -12.30 -6.17
CA SER A 373 -4.08 -12.54 -5.27
C SER A 373 -5.36 -13.00 -5.97
N GLY A 374 -5.48 -12.81 -7.29
CA GLY A 374 -6.72 -13.03 -8.03
C GLY A 374 -7.77 -11.91 -7.91
N LYS A 375 -7.55 -10.90 -7.04
CA LYS A 375 -8.46 -9.74 -6.90
C LYS A 375 -8.09 -8.66 -7.92
N SER A 376 -9.08 -8.10 -8.61
CA SER A 376 -8.89 -6.91 -9.44
C SER A 376 -9.35 -5.64 -8.72
N TRP A 377 -8.60 -4.56 -8.88
CA TRP A 377 -8.97 -3.23 -8.42
C TRP A 377 -9.40 -2.35 -9.58
N ASN A 378 -10.25 -1.35 -9.31
CA ASN A 378 -10.62 -0.38 -10.33
C ASN A 378 -9.45 0.59 -10.52
N VAL A 379 -8.94 0.71 -11.75
CA VAL A 379 -7.90 1.69 -12.09
C VAL A 379 -8.51 2.70 -13.02
N ASN A 380 -8.37 3.99 -12.68
CA ASN A 380 -8.79 5.07 -13.55
C ASN A 380 -8.11 4.91 -14.93
N PRO A 381 -8.87 4.94 -16.05
CA PRO A 381 -8.32 4.80 -17.39
C PRO A 381 -7.13 5.72 -17.71
N GLN A 382 -7.08 6.92 -17.11
CA GLN A 382 -5.96 7.85 -17.28
C GLN A 382 -4.64 7.26 -16.79
N TYR A 383 -4.66 6.49 -15.70
CA TYR A 383 -3.46 5.84 -15.19
C TYR A 383 -3.04 4.61 -16.00
N LEU A 384 -3.96 3.95 -16.70
CA LEU A 384 -3.59 2.92 -17.69
C LEU A 384 -2.81 3.54 -18.85
N VAL A 385 -3.22 4.71 -19.34
CA VAL A 385 -2.50 5.45 -20.38
C VAL A 385 -1.12 5.88 -19.87
N ALA A 386 -1.06 6.44 -18.65
CA ALA A 386 0.21 6.86 -18.06
C ALA A 386 1.16 5.68 -17.85
N TRP A 387 0.66 4.53 -17.38
CA TRP A 387 1.41 3.28 -17.24
C TRP A 387 1.95 2.76 -18.58
N GLY A 388 1.17 2.88 -19.66
CA GLY A 388 1.65 2.63 -21.02
C GLY A 388 2.81 3.56 -21.38
N GLY A 389 2.73 4.85 -21.04
CA GLY A 389 3.81 5.82 -21.23
C GLY A 389 5.09 5.51 -20.44
N LEU A 390 4.98 4.90 -19.26
CA LEU A 390 6.14 4.49 -18.46
C LEU A 390 7.01 3.44 -19.15
N SER A 391 6.49 2.69 -20.12
CA SER A 391 7.27 1.71 -20.86
C SER A 391 8.33 2.34 -21.79
N GLN A 392 8.07 3.56 -22.29
CA GLN A 392 8.89 4.21 -23.33
C GLN A 392 9.63 5.45 -22.85
N SER A 393 9.29 5.97 -21.68
CA SER A 393 9.70 7.30 -21.27
C SER A 393 11.05 7.32 -20.56
N ALA A 394 12.01 8.07 -21.11
CA ALA A 394 13.24 8.47 -20.42
C ALA A 394 12.96 9.42 -19.22
N VAL A 395 11.73 9.90 -19.03
CA VAL A 395 11.36 10.89 -18.01
C VAL A 395 11.27 10.27 -16.59
N PHE A 396 11.32 8.93 -16.48
CA PHE A 396 11.39 8.23 -15.18
C PHE A 396 12.71 7.47 -14.98
N THR A 397 13.77 7.93 -15.64
CA THR A 397 15.14 7.35 -15.69
C THR A 397 15.92 7.34 -14.36
N THR A 398 15.31 7.74 -13.24
CA THR A 398 15.99 7.49 -11.98
C THR A 398 15.97 5.99 -11.71
N PRO A 399 17.10 5.37 -11.38
CA PRO A 399 17.15 3.95 -11.02
C PRO A 399 16.11 3.58 -9.95
N ASP A 400 15.83 4.49 -9.02
CA ASP A 400 14.81 4.35 -7.95
C ASP A 400 13.39 4.13 -8.51
N ASN A 401 12.98 4.82 -9.57
CA ASN A 401 11.67 4.60 -10.18
C ASN A 401 11.69 3.43 -11.16
N ALA A 402 12.77 3.30 -11.94
CA ALA A 402 12.90 2.28 -12.97
C ALA A 402 12.75 0.87 -12.39
N HIS A 403 13.40 0.59 -11.26
CA HIS A 403 13.30 -0.73 -10.62
C HIS A 403 11.86 -1.03 -10.18
N MET A 404 11.10 -0.03 -9.72
CA MET A 404 9.70 -0.21 -9.31
C MET A 404 8.81 -0.54 -10.51
N VAL A 405 8.93 0.24 -11.58
CA VAL A 405 8.17 0.00 -12.83
C VAL A 405 8.49 -1.39 -13.38
N MET A 406 9.77 -1.73 -13.49
CA MET A 406 10.21 -3.01 -14.03
C MET A 406 9.76 -4.18 -13.16
N ALA A 407 9.80 -4.06 -11.82
CA ALA A 407 9.29 -5.09 -10.91
C ALA A 407 7.78 -5.30 -11.09
N LEU A 408 6.98 -4.23 -11.02
CA LEU A 408 5.52 -4.32 -11.19
C LEU A 408 5.13 -4.86 -12.57
N ALA A 409 5.80 -4.41 -13.64
CA ALA A 409 5.58 -4.92 -14.98
C ALA A 409 5.94 -6.40 -15.12
N SER A 410 7.03 -6.84 -14.48
CA SER A 410 7.44 -8.26 -14.49
C SER A 410 6.45 -9.17 -13.77
N ILE A 411 5.89 -8.70 -12.65
CA ILE A 411 4.91 -9.46 -11.86
C ILE A 411 3.58 -9.51 -12.62
N GLY A 412 3.04 -8.36 -13.01
CA GLY A 412 1.67 -8.24 -13.54
C GLY A 412 1.54 -8.45 -15.04
N ASN A 413 2.62 -8.75 -15.77
CA ASN A 413 2.66 -8.68 -17.23
C ASN A 413 2.16 -7.31 -17.74
N GLY A 414 2.79 -6.25 -17.22
CA GLY A 414 2.25 -4.89 -17.18
C GLY A 414 1.86 -4.27 -18.52
N TRP A 415 2.43 -4.74 -19.62
CA TRP A 415 2.23 -4.24 -20.99
C TRP A 415 1.83 -5.36 -21.97
N GLY A 416 1.29 -6.47 -21.45
CA GLY A 416 0.85 -7.62 -22.25
C GLY A 416 1.99 -8.24 -23.07
N GLN A 417 1.74 -8.53 -24.34
CA GLN A 417 2.73 -9.20 -25.20
C GLN A 417 4.05 -8.44 -25.34
N ALA A 418 4.02 -7.11 -25.27
CA ALA A 418 5.21 -6.26 -25.39
C ALA A 418 6.06 -6.23 -24.09
N THR A 419 5.55 -6.76 -22.97
CA THR A 419 6.20 -6.60 -21.66
C THR A 419 7.64 -7.10 -21.66
N GLN A 420 7.90 -8.27 -22.24
CA GLN A 420 9.23 -8.87 -22.23
C GLN A 420 10.25 -7.99 -22.98
N ASP A 421 9.90 -7.53 -24.18
CA ASP A 421 10.78 -6.73 -25.02
C ASP A 421 11.08 -5.37 -24.39
N LEU A 422 10.04 -4.73 -23.81
CA LEU A 422 10.18 -3.47 -23.09
C LEU A 422 11.04 -3.62 -21.83
N LEU A 423 10.87 -4.71 -21.06
CA LEU A 423 11.72 -5.00 -19.91
C LEU A 423 13.18 -5.24 -20.31
N VAL A 424 13.44 -5.93 -21.43
CA VAL A 424 14.81 -6.13 -21.94
C VAL A 424 15.43 -4.79 -22.35
N ALA A 425 14.68 -3.93 -23.04
CA ALA A 425 15.14 -2.60 -23.43
C ALA A 425 15.46 -1.71 -22.21
N GLN A 426 14.58 -1.69 -21.21
CA GLN A 426 14.78 -0.96 -19.95
C GLN A 426 15.95 -1.53 -19.14
N ALA A 427 16.08 -2.86 -19.09
CA ALA A 427 17.20 -3.53 -18.43
C ALA A 427 18.55 -3.17 -19.08
N ALA A 428 18.58 -2.95 -20.40
CA ALA A 428 19.79 -2.50 -21.08
C ALA A 428 20.22 -1.07 -20.68
N GLN A 429 19.26 -0.21 -20.32
CA GLN A 429 19.54 1.15 -19.86
C GLN A 429 20.06 1.18 -18.42
N HIS A 430 19.44 0.40 -17.53
CA HIS A 430 19.72 0.44 -16.10
C HIS A 430 20.61 -0.68 -15.58
N ASP A 431 20.97 -1.65 -16.44
CA ASP A 431 21.69 -2.87 -16.07
C ASP A 431 20.85 -3.82 -15.16
N PHE A 432 19.51 -3.76 -15.29
CA PHE A 432 18.54 -4.46 -14.43
C PHE A 432 17.96 -5.73 -15.05
N TYR A 433 18.82 -6.63 -15.53
CA TYR A 433 18.42 -7.85 -16.25
C TYR A 433 17.67 -8.90 -15.39
N LEU A 434 17.55 -8.71 -14.08
CA LEU A 434 16.75 -9.57 -13.21
C LEU A 434 15.25 -9.51 -13.53
N TYR A 435 14.71 -8.33 -13.86
CA TYR A 435 13.29 -8.15 -14.11
C TYR A 435 12.77 -8.85 -15.39
N PRO A 436 13.39 -8.71 -16.58
CA PRO A 436 12.97 -9.50 -17.75
C PRO A 436 13.14 -11.01 -17.55
N LEU A 437 14.11 -11.44 -16.74
CA LEU A 437 14.27 -12.85 -16.37
C LEU A 437 13.12 -13.32 -15.46
N LEU A 438 12.78 -12.53 -14.43
CA LEU A 438 11.64 -12.79 -13.55
C LEU A 438 10.34 -12.92 -14.36
N HIS A 439 10.07 -11.97 -15.24
CA HIS A 439 8.89 -11.99 -16.11
C HIS A 439 8.81 -13.27 -16.97
N SER A 440 9.94 -13.69 -17.56
CA SER A 440 10.01 -14.93 -18.35
C SER A 440 9.65 -16.17 -17.53
N ILE A 441 10.07 -16.22 -16.27
CA ILE A 441 9.73 -17.33 -15.36
C ILE A 441 8.25 -17.31 -15.00
N LEU A 442 7.73 -16.16 -14.59
CA LEU A 442 6.35 -16.03 -14.11
C LEU A 442 5.30 -16.27 -15.21
N HIS A 443 5.59 -15.90 -16.47
CA HIS A 443 4.59 -15.88 -17.55
C HIS A 443 4.92 -16.78 -18.75
N TYR A 444 6.17 -17.20 -18.94
CA TYR A 444 6.62 -17.96 -20.11
C TYR A 444 7.43 -19.21 -19.76
N GLY A 445 7.29 -19.74 -18.54
CA GLY A 445 7.94 -20.97 -18.11
C GLY A 445 9.48 -20.93 -18.16
N GLY A 446 10.07 -19.73 -18.08
CA GLY A 446 11.52 -19.54 -18.11
C GLY A 446 12.13 -19.43 -19.50
N SER A 447 11.34 -19.33 -20.57
CA SER A 447 11.88 -19.14 -21.92
C SER A 447 12.52 -17.75 -22.08
N ILE A 448 13.85 -17.70 -22.07
CA ILE A 448 14.64 -16.47 -22.25
C ILE A 448 15.41 -16.47 -23.58
N SER A 449 15.62 -15.27 -24.15
CA SER A 449 16.45 -15.07 -25.35
C SER A 449 17.93 -15.33 -25.06
N ALA A 450 18.69 -15.69 -26.10
CA ALA A 450 20.14 -15.91 -26.00
C ALA A 450 20.90 -14.67 -25.47
N PHE A 451 20.41 -13.47 -25.82
CA PHE A 451 20.96 -12.21 -25.30
C PHE A 451 20.78 -12.09 -23.78
N LEU A 452 19.55 -12.31 -23.28
CA LEU A 452 19.26 -12.23 -21.85
C LEU A 452 20.03 -13.31 -21.08
N GLU A 453 20.09 -14.53 -21.61
CA GLU A 453 20.88 -15.63 -21.07
C GLU A 453 22.36 -15.25 -20.91
N SER A 454 22.99 -14.76 -21.99
CA SER A 454 24.39 -14.33 -21.99
C SER A 454 24.66 -13.21 -20.97
N LYS A 455 23.78 -12.21 -20.90
CA LYS A 455 23.90 -11.09 -19.96
C LYS A 455 23.77 -11.53 -18.51
N THR A 456 22.76 -12.35 -18.19
CA THR A 456 22.57 -12.87 -16.84
C THR A 456 23.75 -13.73 -16.41
N LEU A 457 24.24 -14.62 -17.28
CA LEU A 457 25.40 -15.46 -16.98
C LEU A 457 26.67 -14.63 -16.78
N SER A 458 26.87 -13.57 -17.56
CA SER A 458 27.96 -12.62 -17.37
C SER A 458 27.94 -11.99 -15.97
N PHE A 459 26.77 -11.65 -15.44
CA PHE A 459 26.63 -11.11 -14.08
C PHE A 459 26.95 -12.15 -13.01
N LEU A 460 26.45 -13.38 -13.16
CA LEU A 460 26.76 -14.46 -12.23
C LEU A 460 28.27 -14.73 -12.17
N ASN A 461 28.92 -14.69 -13.33
CA ASN A 461 30.36 -14.90 -13.45
C ASN A 461 31.16 -13.72 -12.87
N SER A 462 30.68 -12.47 -13.01
CA SER A 462 31.37 -11.28 -12.52
C SER A 462 31.28 -11.08 -11.01
N ALA A 463 30.34 -11.74 -10.33
CA ALA A 463 30.20 -11.62 -8.88
C ALA A 463 31.46 -12.13 -8.15
N PRO A 464 32.02 -11.36 -7.20
CA PRO A 464 33.19 -11.75 -6.45
C PRO A 464 32.90 -12.96 -5.55
N TRP A 465 33.92 -13.79 -5.32
CA TRP A 465 33.79 -14.97 -4.46
C TRP A 465 33.55 -14.62 -3.00
N SER A 466 34.20 -13.57 -2.50
CA SER A 466 34.08 -13.00 -1.15
C SER A 466 32.66 -12.49 -0.84
N GLY A 467 31.83 -12.37 -1.87
CA GLY A 467 30.47 -11.87 -1.80
C GLY A 467 30.37 -10.40 -2.16
N THR A 468 29.14 -9.92 -2.25
CA THR A 468 28.84 -8.53 -2.59
C THR A 468 29.33 -7.57 -1.50
N GLY A 469 29.73 -6.36 -1.90
CA GLY A 469 30.22 -5.28 -1.04
C GLY A 469 31.75 -5.16 -0.84
N THR A 470 32.51 -6.26 -0.89
CA THR A 470 33.75 -6.32 -0.07
C THR A 470 35.09 -5.95 -0.70
N GLU A 471 35.17 -5.27 -1.85
CA GLU A 471 36.47 -4.95 -2.43
C GLU A 471 36.62 -3.46 -2.76
N PHE A 472 37.54 -2.80 -2.05
CA PHE A 472 38.04 -1.47 -2.39
C PHE A 472 38.42 -1.44 -3.87
N GLY A 473 37.58 -0.81 -4.70
CA GLY A 473 37.87 -0.60 -6.11
C GLY A 473 37.84 -1.86 -6.98
N SER A 474 37.05 -2.88 -6.63
CA SER A 474 36.69 -3.88 -7.65
C SER A 474 35.62 -3.28 -8.57
N ASP A 475 35.93 -3.13 -9.85
CA ASP A 475 34.96 -2.78 -10.91
C ASP A 475 33.98 -3.94 -11.19
N SER A 476 33.66 -4.75 -10.17
CA SER A 476 32.81 -5.93 -10.29
C SER A 476 31.34 -5.56 -10.52
N GLY A 477 30.95 -4.33 -10.16
CA GLY A 477 29.57 -3.85 -10.17
C GLY A 477 28.70 -4.49 -9.06
N TRP A 478 29.31 -5.13 -8.06
CA TRP A 478 28.62 -5.80 -6.96
C TRP A 478 28.90 -5.16 -5.59
N ALA A 479 29.33 -3.90 -5.56
CA ALA A 479 29.70 -3.21 -4.33
C ALA A 479 28.49 -2.64 -3.55
N SER A 480 27.30 -2.57 -4.16
CA SER A 480 26.10 -2.07 -3.48
C SER A 480 25.41 -3.14 -2.64
N GLU A 481 24.44 -2.69 -1.85
CA GLU A 481 23.51 -3.51 -1.08
C GLU A 481 22.50 -4.25 -1.96
N ASN A 482 22.25 -3.78 -3.18
CA ASN A 482 21.43 -4.46 -4.18
C ASN A 482 21.66 -3.85 -5.58
N ARG A 483 22.22 -4.67 -6.47
CA ARG A 483 22.58 -4.29 -7.84
C ARG A 483 21.38 -3.78 -8.66
N PHE A 484 20.20 -4.30 -8.42
CA PHE A 484 19.02 -4.15 -9.28
C PHE A 484 18.04 -3.06 -8.84
N ILE A 485 18.43 -2.26 -7.84
CA ILE A 485 17.68 -1.09 -7.39
C ILE A 485 18.53 0.18 -7.35
N ARG A 486 19.87 0.05 -7.32
CA ARG A 486 20.79 1.19 -7.31
C ARG A 486 21.36 1.50 -8.69
N ASN A 487 21.76 2.76 -8.87
CA ASN A 487 22.46 3.20 -10.07
C ASN A 487 23.74 2.39 -10.27
N LYS A 488 24.04 2.04 -11.52
CA LYS A 488 25.29 1.41 -11.94
C LYS A 488 26.53 2.12 -11.41
N ASP A 489 26.52 3.45 -11.36
CA ASP A 489 27.65 4.25 -10.90
C ASP A 489 27.93 4.06 -9.40
N ILE A 490 26.89 3.79 -8.60
CA ILE A 490 27.02 3.52 -7.15
C ILE A 490 27.77 2.20 -6.93
N HIS A 491 27.62 1.23 -7.84
CA HIS A 491 28.27 -0.08 -7.72
C HIS A 491 29.80 -0.02 -7.83
N ASN A 492 30.37 1.11 -8.24
CA ASN A 492 31.80 1.34 -8.35
C ASN A 492 32.30 2.43 -7.38
N GLN A 493 31.41 3.02 -6.56
CA GLN A 493 31.81 4.07 -5.63
C GLN A 493 32.73 3.51 -4.55
N LYS A 494 33.88 4.17 -4.36
CA LYS A 494 34.79 3.88 -3.25
C LYS A 494 34.21 4.48 -1.98
N SER A 495 33.65 3.62 -1.14
CA SER A 495 33.32 4.00 0.23
C SER A 495 34.60 4.19 1.05
N ILE A 496 34.58 5.13 1.99
CA ILE A 496 35.65 5.31 3.00
C ILE A 496 35.70 4.13 3.98
N PHE A 497 34.66 3.31 4.05
CA PHE A 497 34.59 2.09 4.84
C PHE A 497 34.42 0.89 3.90
N PRO A 498 35.11 -0.24 4.14
CA PRO A 498 34.68 -1.52 3.57
C PRO A 498 33.20 -1.76 3.94
N ILE A 499 32.39 -2.02 2.91
CA ILE A 499 30.98 -2.37 3.08
C ILE A 499 30.86 -3.87 2.81
N GLU A 500 30.13 -4.61 3.63
CA GLU A 500 29.67 -5.95 3.28
C GLU A 500 28.17 -5.88 3.00
N SER A 501 27.71 -6.50 1.92
CA SER A 501 26.27 -6.66 1.67
C SER A 501 25.83 -8.12 1.75
N HIS A 502 24.52 -8.28 1.91
CA HIS A 502 23.85 -9.56 2.18
C HIS A 502 23.78 -10.49 0.96
N GLY A 503 23.97 -9.98 -0.27
CA GLY A 503 24.03 -10.75 -1.52
C GLY A 503 22.69 -11.34 -2.01
N LEU A 504 21.55 -10.81 -1.57
CA LEU A 504 20.23 -11.35 -1.92
C LEU A 504 19.92 -11.17 -3.42
N ASP A 505 20.45 -10.12 -4.01
CA ASP A 505 20.40 -9.83 -5.44
C ASP A 505 21.11 -10.91 -6.26
N TYR A 506 22.32 -11.33 -5.85
CA TYR A 506 23.04 -12.44 -6.46
C TYR A 506 22.30 -13.76 -6.26
N LEU A 507 21.87 -14.06 -5.03
CA LEU A 507 21.17 -15.30 -4.70
C LEU A 507 19.91 -15.44 -5.55
N LEU A 508 19.13 -14.37 -5.69
CA LEU A 508 17.92 -14.40 -6.50
C LEU A 508 18.24 -14.53 -8.00
N LEU A 509 19.20 -13.77 -8.52
CA LEU A 509 19.63 -13.87 -9.91
C LEU A 509 20.08 -15.29 -10.26
N HIS A 510 20.85 -15.91 -9.38
CA HIS A 510 21.32 -17.29 -9.52
C HIS A 510 20.15 -18.26 -9.67
N ASN A 511 19.21 -18.23 -8.73
CA ASN A 511 18.09 -19.17 -8.74
C ASN A 511 17.21 -18.98 -9.97
N LEU A 512 16.86 -17.73 -10.30
CA LEU A 512 16.03 -17.43 -11.46
C LEU A 512 16.72 -17.88 -12.77
N PHE A 513 18.02 -17.67 -12.91
CA PHE A 513 18.75 -18.09 -14.11
C PHE A 513 18.70 -19.60 -14.32
N PHE A 514 19.00 -20.38 -13.29
CA PHE A 514 19.00 -21.83 -13.41
C PHE A 514 17.58 -22.42 -13.49
N ILE A 515 16.56 -21.75 -12.95
CA ILE A 515 15.17 -22.11 -13.21
C ILE A 515 14.81 -21.92 -14.69
N ALA A 516 15.29 -20.85 -15.31
CA ALA A 516 15.10 -20.61 -16.75
C ALA A 516 15.95 -21.55 -17.64
N LYS A 517 17.09 -22.04 -17.12
CA LYS A 517 18.07 -22.86 -17.85
C LYS A 517 18.54 -24.07 -17.02
N PRO A 518 17.64 -25.03 -16.69
CA PRO A 518 17.99 -26.17 -15.85
C PRO A 518 19.07 -27.06 -16.49
N ASN A 519 19.12 -27.13 -17.81
CA ASN A 519 20.14 -27.87 -18.56
C ASN A 519 21.56 -27.27 -18.46
N GLN A 520 21.71 -26.05 -17.95
CA GLN A 520 23.01 -25.43 -17.68
C GLN A 520 23.48 -25.65 -16.24
N TYR A 521 22.70 -26.36 -15.44
CA TYR A 521 23.03 -26.69 -14.07
C TYR A 521 23.81 -28.01 -14.01
N TYR A 522 25.07 -27.97 -13.55
CA TYR A 522 25.96 -29.14 -13.57
C TYR A 522 26.28 -29.75 -12.18
N GLY A 523 25.67 -29.23 -11.11
CA GLY A 523 25.76 -29.80 -9.77
C GLY A 523 27.10 -29.68 -9.05
N VAL A 524 27.08 -29.62 -7.72
CA VAL A 524 28.32 -29.62 -6.91
C VAL A 524 28.31 -30.72 -5.87
N THR A 525 29.47 -31.33 -5.66
CA THR A 525 29.69 -32.24 -4.53
C THR A 525 29.54 -31.46 -3.21
N PRO A 526 28.65 -31.89 -2.30
CA PRO A 526 28.34 -31.19 -1.06
C PRO A 526 29.48 -31.31 -0.06
N ASN A 527 30.40 -30.35 -0.05
CA ASN A 527 31.47 -30.28 0.98
C ASN A 527 31.44 -28.97 1.79
N GLN A 528 30.47 -28.08 1.57
CA GLN A 528 30.37 -26.77 2.24
C GLN A 528 28.92 -26.35 2.49
N GLN A 529 28.09 -27.30 2.92
CA GLN A 529 26.68 -27.01 3.20
C GLN A 529 26.49 -26.17 4.48
N PRO A 530 25.39 -25.42 4.56
CA PRO A 530 25.12 -24.56 5.71
C PRO A 530 24.92 -25.34 7.01
N ASN A 531 25.10 -24.63 8.12
CA ASN A 531 24.65 -25.10 9.43
C ASN A 531 23.13 -25.34 9.41
N SER A 532 22.67 -26.37 10.13
CA SER A 532 21.25 -26.64 10.34
C SER A 532 20.53 -25.44 10.93
N VAL A 533 19.38 -25.07 10.38
CA VAL A 533 18.50 -24.04 10.94
C VAL A 533 17.73 -24.65 12.11
N PRO A 534 17.75 -24.05 13.31
CA PRO A 534 17.01 -24.56 14.45
C PRO A 534 15.50 -24.55 14.18
N ASP A 535 14.76 -25.43 14.85
CA ASP A 535 13.29 -25.33 14.85
C ASP A 535 12.87 -24.01 15.51
N PHE A 536 11.96 -23.29 14.85
CA PHE A 536 11.39 -22.07 15.39
C PHE A 536 10.24 -22.38 16.34
N SER A 537 10.25 -21.75 17.51
CA SER A 537 9.07 -21.71 18.37
C SER A 537 7.93 -21.03 17.63
N VAL A 538 6.71 -21.54 17.82
CA VAL A 538 5.51 -20.80 17.41
C VAL A 538 5.57 -19.44 18.11
N PRO A 539 5.32 -18.31 17.40
CA PRO A 539 5.26 -17.01 18.05
C PRO A 539 4.29 -17.05 19.24
N ASN A 540 4.62 -16.31 20.31
CA ASN A 540 3.78 -16.22 21.51
C ASN A 540 2.50 -15.40 21.30
N TRP A 541 2.29 -14.87 20.10
CA TRP A 541 1.07 -14.22 19.65
C TRP A 541 0.34 -15.12 18.64
N PRO A 542 -1.00 -15.06 18.57
CA PRO A 542 -1.77 -15.94 17.71
C PRO A 542 -1.47 -15.66 16.24
N VAL A 543 -0.62 -16.49 15.64
CA VAL A 543 -0.52 -16.59 14.18
C VAL A 543 -1.82 -17.24 13.72
N PRO A 544 -2.70 -16.55 12.98
CA PRO A 544 -3.88 -17.17 12.44
C PRO A 544 -3.36 -18.28 11.52
N PRO A 545 -3.76 -19.54 11.72
CA PRO A 545 -3.41 -20.56 10.75
C PRO A 545 -3.86 -20.09 9.37
N SER A 546 -3.02 -20.22 8.35
CA SER A 546 -3.34 -19.71 7.00
C SER A 546 -4.69 -20.19 6.47
N TYR A 547 -5.14 -21.38 6.90
CA TYR A 547 -6.42 -22.00 6.58
C TYR A 547 -7.58 -21.62 7.53
N LYS A 548 -7.37 -20.73 8.51
CA LYS A 548 -8.39 -20.27 9.46
C LYS A 548 -8.59 -18.77 9.43
N LEU A 549 -8.09 -18.07 8.42
CA LEU A 549 -8.42 -16.66 8.27
C LEU A 549 -9.89 -16.61 7.85
N PRO A 550 -10.78 -16.11 8.72
CA PRO A 550 -12.17 -16.04 8.34
C PRO A 550 -12.32 -14.97 7.24
N PRO A 551 -13.42 -15.00 6.47
CA PRO A 551 -13.74 -13.94 5.53
C PRO A 551 -13.66 -12.57 6.21
N ILE A 552 -13.13 -11.56 5.52
CA ILE A 552 -13.14 -10.18 6.02
C ILE A 552 -14.32 -9.46 5.38
N GLY A 553 -15.03 -8.63 6.13
CA GLY A 553 -16.05 -7.78 5.54
C GLY A 553 -16.40 -6.58 6.41
N TYR A 554 -17.27 -5.72 5.89
CA TYR A 554 -17.84 -4.59 6.58
C TYR A 554 -19.29 -4.39 6.17
N THR A 555 -20.03 -3.68 7.01
CA THR A 555 -21.45 -3.40 6.83
C THR A 555 -21.64 -1.95 6.45
N VAL A 556 -22.39 -1.68 5.38
CA VAL A 556 -22.81 -0.35 4.96
C VAL A 556 -24.31 -0.22 5.19
N ALA A 557 -24.71 0.61 6.14
CA ALA A 557 -26.11 1.00 6.30
C ALA A 557 -26.45 2.10 5.29
N GLY A 558 -27.45 1.86 4.45
CA GLY A 558 -27.94 2.82 3.48
C GLY A 558 -28.96 3.79 4.08
N THR A 559 -29.45 4.70 3.25
CA THR A 559 -30.45 5.69 3.67
C THR A 559 -31.81 5.02 3.91
N PRO A 560 -32.52 5.34 5.00
CA PRO A 560 -33.84 4.78 5.26
C PRO A 560 -34.86 5.09 4.15
N THR A 561 -35.60 4.07 3.75
CA THR A 561 -36.74 4.14 2.82
C THR A 561 -38.05 3.97 3.57
N TYR A 562 -38.93 4.97 3.46
CA TYR A 562 -40.23 4.98 4.14
C TYR A 562 -41.25 4.18 3.33
N LEU A 563 -41.84 3.13 3.92
CA LEU A 563 -42.72 2.20 3.21
C LEU A 563 -44.16 2.69 3.02
N ASN A 564 -44.71 3.48 3.96
CA ASN A 564 -46.03 4.09 3.80
C ASN A 564 -46.25 5.20 4.82
N THR A 565 -46.48 6.43 4.37
CA THR A 565 -46.67 7.60 5.26
C THR A 565 -48.11 7.80 5.71
N CYS A 566 -49.07 7.02 5.19
CA CYS A 566 -50.51 7.27 5.39
C CYS A 566 -51.25 6.22 6.23
N THR A 567 -50.62 5.10 6.60
CA THR A 567 -51.18 4.11 7.51
C THR A 567 -50.29 4.00 8.73
N ALA A 568 -50.87 3.93 9.94
CA ALA A 568 -50.17 3.86 11.23
C ALA A 568 -49.25 2.62 11.43
N SER A 569 -48.91 1.90 10.37
CA SER A 569 -47.82 0.91 10.35
C SER A 569 -46.48 1.62 10.14
N THR A 570 -45.85 1.93 11.26
CA THR A 570 -44.67 2.78 11.46
C THR A 570 -43.33 2.10 11.18
N SER A 571 -43.22 1.35 10.08
CA SER A 571 -41.98 0.68 9.69
C SER A 571 -41.16 1.52 8.71
N VAL A 572 -39.84 1.60 8.95
CA VAL A 572 -38.88 2.09 7.95
C VAL A 572 -37.93 0.96 7.64
N ASP A 573 -37.56 0.90 6.37
CA ASP A 573 -36.63 -0.05 5.82
C ASP A 573 -35.27 0.62 5.68
N ILE A 574 -34.31 0.18 6.47
CA ILE A 574 -32.91 0.59 6.29
C ILE A 574 -32.20 -0.54 5.53
N PRO A 575 -31.80 -0.31 4.27
CA PRO A 575 -31.02 -1.31 3.54
C PRO A 575 -29.64 -1.43 4.17
N ILE A 576 -29.21 -2.66 4.44
CA ILE A 576 -27.86 -3.00 4.91
C ILE A 576 -27.19 -3.78 3.79
N THR A 577 -26.06 -3.28 3.31
CA THR A 577 -25.22 -4.01 2.36
C THR A 577 -23.99 -4.51 3.09
N ILE A 578 -23.66 -5.78 2.89
CA ILE A 578 -22.43 -6.37 3.42
C ILE A 578 -21.47 -6.48 2.26
N GLU A 579 -20.29 -5.91 2.43
CA GLU A 579 -19.18 -6.11 1.52
C GLU A 579 -18.18 -7.02 2.22
N TRP A 580 -17.73 -8.04 1.51
CA TRP A 580 -16.86 -9.05 2.07
C TRP A 580 -15.93 -9.57 1.00
N ASP A 581 -14.89 -10.22 1.47
CA ASP A 581 -13.84 -10.80 0.68
C ASP A 581 -13.36 -12.06 1.43
N ASP A 582 -13.51 -13.22 0.78
CA ASP A 582 -12.86 -14.47 1.17
C ASP A 582 -11.33 -14.27 1.14
N PRO A 583 -10.53 -14.79 2.08
CA PRO A 583 -9.08 -14.97 1.91
C PRO A 583 -8.63 -15.38 0.49
N HIS A 584 -9.41 -16.22 -0.19
CA HIS A 584 -9.14 -16.71 -1.55
C HIS A 584 -9.57 -15.77 -2.69
N GLY A 585 -10.17 -14.61 -2.39
CA GLY A 585 -10.68 -13.68 -3.38
C GLY A 585 -12.01 -14.10 -4.01
N ASN A 586 -12.54 -15.26 -3.63
CA ASN A 586 -13.81 -15.77 -4.13
C ASN A 586 -14.98 -15.20 -3.32
N ARG A 587 -15.67 -14.19 -3.84
CA ARG A 587 -16.87 -13.67 -3.16
C ARG A 587 -18.02 -14.68 -3.13
N GLU A 588 -18.04 -15.63 -4.07
CA GLU A 588 -19.14 -16.57 -4.21
C GLU A 588 -19.10 -17.72 -3.21
N SER A 589 -17.94 -18.06 -2.64
CA SER A 589 -17.78 -19.12 -1.63
C SER A 589 -18.32 -18.72 -0.24
N VAL A 590 -18.22 -17.44 0.14
CA VAL A 590 -18.49 -17.04 1.53
C VAL A 590 -19.98 -16.84 1.79
N ALA A 591 -20.60 -17.69 2.60
CA ALA A 591 -21.97 -17.49 3.06
C ALA A 591 -22.07 -16.32 4.05
N ILE A 592 -23.08 -15.48 3.87
CA ILE A 592 -23.42 -14.40 4.80
C ILE A 592 -24.70 -14.77 5.52
N LEU A 593 -24.60 -14.96 6.83
CA LEU A 593 -25.69 -15.38 7.68
C LEU A 593 -26.04 -14.25 8.64
N LEU A 594 -27.32 -13.94 8.78
CA LEU A 594 -27.78 -13.11 9.90
C LEU A 594 -27.64 -13.95 11.17
N ASP A 595 -26.73 -13.55 12.05
CA ASP A 595 -26.39 -14.32 13.24
C ASP A 595 -27.24 -13.94 14.45
N ALA A 596 -27.49 -12.64 14.64
CA ALA A 596 -28.37 -12.15 15.69
C ALA A 596 -29.29 -11.06 15.15
N GLN A 597 -30.57 -11.17 15.50
CA GLN A 597 -31.53 -10.07 15.36
C GLN A 597 -31.13 -8.90 16.28
N PRO A 598 -31.61 -7.69 15.99
CA PRO A 598 -31.26 -6.53 16.78
C PRO A 598 -31.60 -6.70 18.26
N SER A 599 -30.63 -6.49 19.15
CA SER A 599 -30.76 -6.81 20.58
C SER A 599 -31.79 -5.94 21.30
N SER A 600 -32.10 -4.76 20.75
CA SER A 600 -33.06 -3.83 21.34
C SER A 600 -34.52 -4.31 21.23
N GLY A 601 -34.82 -5.22 20.31
CA GLY A 601 -36.18 -5.61 19.95
C GLY A 601 -36.96 -4.54 19.16
N ASN A 602 -36.31 -3.43 18.78
CA ASN A 602 -36.95 -2.31 18.05
C ASN A 602 -37.16 -2.61 16.57
N GLY A 603 -36.54 -3.67 16.03
CA GLY A 603 -36.71 -4.05 14.65
C GLY A 603 -36.40 -5.51 14.36
N ILE A 604 -36.60 -5.88 13.10
CA ILE A 604 -36.25 -7.18 12.55
C ILE A 604 -35.43 -6.99 11.27
N VAL A 605 -34.37 -7.77 11.10
CA VAL A 605 -33.59 -7.80 9.87
C VAL A 605 -34.03 -8.99 9.04
N THR A 606 -34.26 -8.73 7.76
CA THR A 606 -34.64 -9.73 6.77
C THR A 606 -33.65 -9.72 5.61
N SER A 607 -33.38 -10.88 5.01
CA SER A 607 -32.61 -10.96 3.77
C SER A 607 -33.47 -10.54 2.59
N THR A 608 -32.89 -9.85 1.62
CA THR A 608 -33.54 -9.50 0.34
C THR A 608 -33.55 -10.64 -0.66
N GLY A 609 -32.97 -11.80 -0.32
CA GLY A 609 -32.70 -12.90 -1.27
C GLY A 609 -31.43 -12.69 -2.10
N THR A 610 -30.86 -11.48 -2.11
CA THR A 610 -29.48 -11.26 -2.59
C THR A 610 -28.51 -11.59 -1.46
N LYS A 611 -27.44 -12.33 -1.78
CA LYS A 611 -26.47 -12.89 -0.83
C LYS A 611 -25.93 -11.90 0.21
N ASN A 612 -25.89 -10.61 -0.12
CA ASN A 612 -25.24 -9.59 0.68
C ASN A 612 -26.10 -8.36 1.03
N ARG A 613 -27.41 -8.44 0.78
CA ARG A 613 -28.32 -7.33 1.05
C ARG A 613 -29.39 -7.75 2.03
N PHE A 614 -29.52 -6.97 3.08
CA PHE A 614 -30.50 -7.13 4.14
C PHE A 614 -31.31 -5.84 4.29
N ILE A 615 -32.47 -5.95 4.90
CA ILE A 615 -33.32 -4.81 5.24
C ILE A 615 -33.64 -4.91 6.73
N TYR A 616 -33.29 -3.86 7.47
CA TYR A 616 -33.76 -3.65 8.83
C TYR A 616 -35.13 -2.98 8.80
N HIS A 617 -36.12 -3.65 9.39
CA HIS A 617 -37.49 -3.19 9.58
C HIS A 617 -37.66 -2.75 11.03
N GLY A 618 -37.59 -1.45 11.30
CA GLY A 618 -37.69 -0.90 12.68
C GLY A 618 -39.00 -0.18 12.96
N LYS A 619 -39.40 -0.09 14.23
CA LYS A 619 -40.44 0.85 14.70
C LYS A 619 -39.81 2.19 15.07
N PHE A 620 -40.22 3.26 14.41
CA PHE A 620 -39.56 4.58 14.53
C PHE A 620 -40.23 5.56 15.50
N TRP A 621 -41.44 5.27 15.98
CA TRP A 621 -42.24 6.24 16.72
C TRP A 621 -42.01 6.17 18.23
N GLY A 622 -41.73 7.33 18.83
CA GLY A 622 -41.76 7.54 20.28
C GLY A 622 -40.40 7.64 20.99
N GLN A 623 -39.27 7.58 20.26
CA GLN A 623 -37.93 7.75 20.82
C GLN A 623 -37.15 8.84 20.09
N TRP A 624 -36.34 9.61 20.82
CA TRP A 624 -35.61 10.78 20.30
C TRP A 624 -34.34 10.37 19.57
N TRP A 625 -33.75 9.27 20.00
CA TRP A 625 -32.61 8.61 19.38
C TRP A 625 -32.73 7.13 19.74
N TRP A 626 -32.33 6.26 18.83
CA TRP A 626 -32.09 4.86 19.14
C TRP A 626 -30.92 4.38 18.31
N GLU A 627 -30.12 3.50 18.93
CA GLU A 627 -29.08 2.74 18.27
C GLU A 627 -29.41 1.26 18.46
N ASP A 628 -29.16 0.49 17.41
CA ASP A 628 -29.33 -0.95 17.43
C ASP A 628 -28.10 -1.61 16.83
N THR A 629 -27.83 -2.85 17.25
CA THR A 629 -26.70 -3.62 16.74
C THR A 629 -27.22 -4.88 16.09
N VAL A 630 -26.80 -5.13 14.86
CA VAL A 630 -27.13 -6.33 14.10
C VAL A 630 -25.86 -7.10 13.86
N ARG A 631 -25.85 -8.40 14.17
CA ARG A 631 -24.68 -9.24 13.98
C ARG A 631 -24.88 -10.16 12.78
N PHE A 632 -23.90 -10.17 11.88
CA PHE A 632 -23.80 -11.07 10.75
C PHE A 632 -22.61 -12.00 10.95
N ARG A 633 -22.70 -13.21 10.44
CA ARG A 633 -21.62 -14.19 10.40
C ARG A 633 -21.25 -14.43 8.94
N LEU A 634 -20.00 -14.19 8.60
CA LEU A 634 -19.42 -14.61 7.33
C LEU A 634 -18.84 -16.01 7.52
N LEU A 635 -19.08 -16.94 6.60
CA LEU A 635 -18.61 -18.32 6.66
C LEU A 635 -18.01 -18.70 5.31
N ASP A 636 -16.73 -19.06 5.24
CA ASP A 636 -16.12 -19.55 3.99
C ASP A 636 -16.48 -21.03 3.71
N GLU A 637 -15.99 -21.54 2.58
CA GLU A 637 -16.17 -22.93 2.16
C GLU A 637 -15.44 -23.94 3.07
N ASP A 638 -14.41 -23.49 3.77
CA ASP A 638 -13.64 -24.28 4.74
C ASP A 638 -14.27 -24.29 6.14
N GLY A 639 -15.39 -23.57 6.33
CA GLY A 639 -16.13 -23.49 7.58
C GLY A 639 -15.55 -22.50 8.60
N ASN A 640 -14.58 -21.67 8.22
CA ASN A 640 -14.10 -20.58 9.06
C ASN A 640 -15.11 -19.43 9.02
N SER A 641 -15.28 -18.76 10.15
CA SER A 641 -16.23 -17.67 10.24
C SER A 641 -15.74 -16.47 11.02
N THR A 642 -16.11 -15.28 10.55
CA THR A 642 -16.01 -14.02 11.33
C THR A 642 -17.40 -13.48 11.62
N TYR A 643 -17.47 -12.55 12.56
CA TYR A 643 -18.67 -11.81 12.87
C TYR A 643 -18.50 -10.34 12.48
N LEU A 644 -19.51 -9.78 11.83
CA LEU A 644 -19.63 -8.36 11.55
C LEU A 644 -20.77 -7.78 12.38
N THR A 645 -20.52 -6.66 13.04
CA THR A 645 -21.56 -5.93 13.77
C THR A 645 -21.88 -4.65 13.02
N ALA A 646 -23.11 -4.55 12.51
CA ALA A 646 -23.65 -3.32 11.95
C ALA A 646 -24.28 -2.49 13.07
N LEU A 647 -23.82 -1.25 13.25
CA LEU A 647 -24.50 -0.26 14.08
C LEU A 647 -25.55 0.44 13.22
N ILE A 648 -26.81 0.42 13.66
CA ILE A 648 -27.93 1.07 12.99
C ILE A 648 -28.44 2.14 13.93
N GLY A 649 -28.19 3.40 13.59
CA GLY A 649 -28.68 4.56 14.34
C GLY A 649 -29.54 5.44 13.45
N TYR A 650 -30.65 5.96 13.99
CA TYR A 650 -31.43 6.97 13.30
C TYR A 650 -32.01 8.01 14.29
N PRO A 651 -31.95 9.32 13.98
CA PRO A 651 -32.62 10.33 14.78
C PRO A 651 -34.14 10.15 14.66
N GLY A 652 -34.81 9.88 15.78
CA GLY A 652 -36.24 9.55 15.77
C GLY A 652 -37.15 10.74 15.45
N ALA A 653 -38.37 10.46 14.99
CA ALA A 653 -39.37 11.49 14.68
C ALA A 653 -40.13 11.92 15.94
N ILE A 654 -40.20 13.24 16.17
CA ILE A 654 -40.89 13.85 17.30
C ILE A 654 -42.40 13.69 17.16
N ALA A 655 -43.07 13.20 18.22
CA ALA A 655 -44.52 13.19 18.30
C ALA A 655 -45.04 14.63 18.42
N ALA A 656 -45.73 15.11 17.39
CA ALA A 656 -46.18 16.50 17.18
C ALA A 656 -45.02 17.48 16.93
N PRO A 657 -44.39 17.45 15.75
CA PRO A 657 -43.35 18.41 15.45
C PRO A 657 -43.96 19.82 15.29
N PRO A 658 -43.29 20.87 15.79
CA PRO A 658 -43.70 22.24 15.55
C PRO A 658 -43.76 22.53 14.04
N ASN A 659 -44.63 23.46 13.62
CA ASN A 659 -44.79 23.87 12.21
C ASN A 659 -43.46 24.29 11.53
N LEU A 660 -42.43 24.62 12.33
CA LEU A 660 -41.03 24.73 11.94
C LEU A 660 -40.13 23.93 12.90
N GLY A 661 -39.19 23.17 12.36
CA GLY A 661 -38.13 22.51 13.11
C GLY A 661 -36.77 22.69 12.44
N ALA A 662 -35.69 22.48 13.19
CA ALA A 662 -34.33 22.45 12.65
C ALA A 662 -33.53 21.30 13.27
N VAL A 663 -32.74 20.61 12.46
CA VAL A 663 -31.82 19.55 12.92
C VAL A 663 -30.41 20.06 12.77
N GLY A 664 -29.64 20.04 13.86
CA GLY A 664 -28.27 20.55 13.92
C GLY A 664 -27.25 19.44 14.07
N SER A 665 -26.10 19.59 13.43
CA SER A 665 -24.90 18.79 13.68
C SER A 665 -23.71 19.69 14.01
N PRO A 666 -22.86 19.34 14.99
CA PRO A 666 -21.64 20.08 15.25
C PRO A 666 -20.69 19.95 14.05
N THR A 667 -20.18 21.07 13.56
CA THR A 667 -19.23 21.11 12.44
C THR A 667 -17.82 21.44 12.89
N ARG A 668 -17.67 22.17 14.01
CA ARG A 668 -16.37 22.58 14.53
C ARG A 668 -16.45 22.89 16.03
N VAL A 669 -15.46 22.44 16.80
CA VAL A 669 -15.27 22.84 18.20
C VAL A 669 -13.92 23.54 18.32
N VAL A 670 -13.90 24.73 18.92
CA VAL A 670 -12.69 25.53 19.15
C VAL A 670 -12.51 25.73 20.65
N VAL A 671 -11.32 25.42 21.15
CA VAL A 671 -10.94 25.64 22.56
C VAL A 671 -10.00 26.83 22.63
N ASN A 672 -10.40 27.88 23.37
CA ASN A 672 -9.68 29.16 23.40
C ASN A 672 -8.90 29.43 24.71
N GLY A 673 -8.93 28.50 25.68
CA GLY A 673 -8.15 28.64 26.93
C GLY A 673 -8.09 27.35 27.76
N TRP A 674 -7.00 27.17 28.52
CA TRP A 674 -6.74 25.99 29.35
C TRP A 674 -6.20 26.39 30.73
N PHE A 675 -6.60 25.69 31.78
CA PHE A 675 -6.00 25.78 33.11
C PHE A 675 -5.85 24.39 33.72
N ALA A 676 -4.62 24.01 34.08
CA ALA A 676 -4.30 22.71 34.66
C ALA A 676 -4.84 21.50 33.86
N GLY A 677 -4.84 21.59 32.53
CA GLY A 677 -5.32 20.52 31.65
C GLY A 677 -6.83 20.47 31.46
N VAL A 678 -7.60 21.38 32.08
CA VAL A 678 -9.05 21.49 31.86
C VAL A 678 -9.34 22.70 30.97
N PRO A 679 -10.09 22.54 29.88
CA PRO A 679 -10.33 23.63 28.96
C PRO A 679 -11.34 24.59 29.57
N LEU A 680 -11.00 25.88 29.64
CA LEU A 680 -11.73 26.89 30.41
C LEU A 680 -12.91 27.47 29.64
N TYR A 681 -12.76 27.68 28.33
CA TYR A 681 -13.80 28.21 27.45
C TYR A 681 -13.47 27.98 25.98
N GLY A 682 -14.49 28.05 25.14
CA GLY A 682 -14.35 27.87 23.70
C GLY A 682 -15.63 28.21 22.95
N THR A 683 -15.69 27.85 21.68
CA THR A 683 -16.88 27.94 20.86
C THR A 683 -17.21 26.61 20.20
N ILE A 684 -18.50 26.35 20.00
CA ILE A 684 -19.01 25.24 19.20
C ILE A 684 -19.75 25.86 18.01
N GLU A 685 -19.35 25.50 16.81
CA GLU A 685 -20.04 25.83 15.56
C GLU A 685 -20.90 24.62 15.15
N MET A 686 -22.18 24.87 14.92
CA MET A 686 -23.17 23.87 14.51
C MET A 686 -23.86 24.33 13.24
N GLU A 687 -24.07 23.41 12.30
CA GLU A 687 -24.87 23.64 11.09
C GLU A 687 -26.25 23.03 11.27
N PHE A 688 -27.29 23.79 10.98
CA PHE A 688 -28.69 23.42 11.13
C PHE A 688 -29.40 23.44 9.79
N GLN A 689 -30.16 22.39 9.50
CA GLN A 689 -31.11 22.34 8.38
C GLN A 689 -32.53 22.57 8.87
N VAL A 690 -33.22 23.55 8.26
CA VAL A 690 -34.56 24.00 8.66
C VAL A 690 -35.62 23.37 7.77
N TYR A 691 -36.68 22.88 8.38
CA TYR A 691 -37.82 22.24 7.72
C TYR A 691 -39.13 22.85 8.21
N ALA A 692 -40.09 23.04 7.29
CA ALA A 692 -41.48 23.29 7.66
C ALA A 692 -42.32 22.04 7.39
N ILE A 693 -43.23 21.76 8.32
CA ILE A 693 -44.10 20.59 8.24
C ILE A 693 -45.51 21.09 7.99
N ASP A 694 -46.05 20.74 6.83
CA ASP A 694 -47.47 20.91 6.52
C ASP A 694 -48.26 19.87 7.33
N PRO A 695 -49.20 20.28 8.20
CA PRO A 695 -49.97 19.35 9.04
C PRO A 695 -50.84 18.38 8.23
N ASN A 696 -51.07 18.61 6.93
CA ASN A 696 -51.91 17.76 6.09
C ASN A 696 -51.16 16.92 5.04
N CYS A 697 -49.83 17.04 4.90
CA CYS A 697 -49.04 16.26 3.94
C CYS A 697 -47.55 16.23 4.31
N THR A 698 -47.01 15.06 4.69
CA THR A 698 -45.56 14.78 4.75
C THR A 698 -45.09 14.10 3.46
N PRO A 699 -43.88 14.41 2.94
CA PRO A 699 -42.69 14.81 3.69
C PRO A 699 -42.51 16.33 3.87
N PRO A 700 -41.67 16.76 4.85
CA PRO A 700 -41.37 18.18 5.07
C PRO A 700 -40.83 18.81 3.80
N LYS A 701 -41.39 19.95 3.39
CA LYS A 701 -40.85 20.72 2.27
C LYS A 701 -39.88 21.77 2.81
N PRO A 702 -38.72 21.95 2.17
CA PRO A 702 -37.84 23.05 2.52
C PRO A 702 -38.58 24.39 2.30
N SER A 703 -38.66 25.23 3.34
CA SER A 703 -39.38 26.51 3.29
C SER A 703 -38.45 27.66 3.64
N ALA A 704 -38.67 28.83 3.04
CA ALA A 704 -37.91 30.02 3.37
C ALA A 704 -38.16 30.46 4.83
N TRP A 705 -37.08 30.83 5.52
CA TRP A 705 -37.08 31.33 6.90
C TRP A 705 -36.12 32.51 7.03
N ILE A 706 -36.27 33.25 8.13
CA ILE A 706 -35.33 34.29 8.57
C ILE A 706 -34.96 34.07 10.04
N ILE A 707 -33.73 34.39 10.42
CA ILE A 707 -33.34 34.47 11.84
C ILE A 707 -33.91 35.79 12.38
N SER A 708 -34.86 35.70 13.29
CA SER A 708 -35.51 36.85 13.91
C SER A 708 -34.96 37.17 15.30
N GLY A 709 -34.09 36.32 15.85
CA GLY A 709 -33.41 36.56 17.12
C GLY A 709 -32.37 35.49 17.45
N VAL A 710 -31.43 35.83 18.33
CA VAL A 710 -30.44 34.90 18.90
C VAL A 710 -30.30 35.14 20.39
N ARG A 711 -30.04 34.08 21.16
CA ARG A 711 -29.76 34.10 22.60
C ARG A 711 -28.49 33.32 22.85
N ASN A 712 -27.46 33.95 23.41
CA ASN A 712 -26.15 33.35 23.72
C ASN A 712 -25.46 32.65 22.52
N ALA A 713 -25.78 33.05 21.29
CA ALA A 713 -25.21 32.52 20.06
C ALA A 713 -25.04 33.63 19.01
N VAL A 714 -24.17 33.38 18.04
CA VAL A 714 -24.11 34.10 16.77
C VAL A 714 -24.61 33.16 15.69
N ALA A 715 -25.72 33.48 15.02
CA ALA A 715 -26.26 32.64 13.96
C ALA A 715 -26.36 33.40 12.64
N TYR A 716 -26.08 32.73 11.53
CA TYR A 716 -26.14 33.31 10.20
C TYR A 716 -26.62 32.29 9.16
N PRO A 717 -27.43 32.72 8.16
CA PRO A 717 -27.90 31.85 7.11
C PRO A 717 -26.74 31.50 6.16
N ILE A 718 -26.67 30.23 5.75
CA ILE A 718 -25.73 29.77 4.71
C ILE A 718 -26.46 29.35 3.43
N SER A 719 -27.76 29.05 3.53
CA SER A 719 -28.64 28.84 2.37
C SER A 719 -30.10 29.11 2.80
N PRO A 720 -31.07 29.17 1.86
CA PRO A 720 -32.48 29.32 2.20
C PRO A 720 -33.03 28.24 3.14
N LEU A 721 -32.29 27.14 3.34
CA LEU A 721 -32.69 25.94 4.08
C LEU A 721 -31.74 25.61 5.24
N ARG A 722 -30.63 26.36 5.40
CA ARG A 722 -29.60 26.06 6.40
C ARG A 722 -29.03 27.32 7.04
N PHE A 723 -28.77 27.25 8.34
CA PHE A 723 -28.00 28.26 9.07
C PHE A 723 -26.87 27.62 9.86
N LYS A 724 -25.87 28.43 10.21
CA LYS A 724 -24.87 28.06 11.21
C LYS A 724 -25.11 28.85 12.48
N ALA A 725 -24.85 28.24 13.62
CA ALA A 725 -24.80 28.92 14.91
C ALA A 725 -23.47 28.64 15.60
N ILE A 726 -22.85 29.69 16.14
CA ILE A 726 -21.65 29.66 16.94
C ILE A 726 -22.04 29.98 18.37
N VAL A 727 -21.67 29.11 19.28
CA VAL A 727 -22.08 29.17 20.67
C VAL A 727 -20.87 29.15 21.59
N GLY A 728 -20.79 30.08 22.52
CA GLY A 728 -19.71 30.12 23.50
C GLY A 728 -19.99 29.19 24.68
N TRP A 729 -18.98 28.48 25.15
CA TRP A 729 -19.07 27.62 26.33
C TRP A 729 -17.94 27.92 27.32
N THR A 730 -18.15 27.62 28.60
CA THR A 730 -17.12 27.74 29.65
C THR A 730 -17.15 26.53 30.57
N ILE A 731 -16.04 26.21 31.23
CA ILE A 731 -15.95 25.12 32.21
C ILE A 731 -16.91 25.30 33.40
N LEU A 732 -17.23 26.54 33.74
CA LEU A 732 -18.17 26.88 34.82
C LEU A 732 -19.63 26.77 34.36
N SER A 733 -19.87 26.54 33.07
CA SER A 733 -21.19 26.36 32.45
C SER A 733 -21.08 25.34 31.32
N LEU A 734 -20.66 24.11 31.65
CA LEU A 734 -20.55 22.99 30.70
C LEU A 734 -21.87 22.70 30.00
N HIS A 735 -22.99 22.96 30.68
CA HIS A 735 -24.30 23.05 30.08
C HIS A 735 -24.61 24.53 29.83
N GLY A 736 -24.78 24.89 28.57
CA GLY A 736 -25.33 26.18 28.20
C GLY A 736 -26.58 26.00 27.36
N ASN A 737 -27.48 26.97 27.48
CA ASN A 737 -28.63 27.10 26.61
C ASN A 737 -28.43 28.32 25.72
N ALA A 738 -28.40 28.07 24.42
CA ALA A 738 -28.48 29.08 23.40
C ALA A 738 -29.76 28.88 22.60
N GLY A 739 -30.21 29.94 21.94
CA GLY A 739 -31.44 29.92 21.17
C GLY A 739 -31.24 30.65 19.86
N VAL A 740 -31.80 30.11 18.78
CA VAL A 740 -31.94 30.83 17.51
C VAL A 740 -33.43 30.87 17.18
N THR A 741 -34.01 32.06 17.19
CA THR A 741 -35.42 32.25 16.83
C THR A 741 -35.53 32.34 15.33
N LEU A 742 -36.24 31.38 14.75
CA LEU A 742 -36.56 31.32 13.33
C LEU A 742 -37.99 31.82 13.12
N GLN A 743 -38.19 32.60 12.07
CA GLN A 743 -39.50 33.05 11.60
C GLN A 743 -39.70 32.57 10.17
N ALA A 744 -40.77 31.81 9.91
CA ALA A 744 -41.08 31.36 8.55
C ALA A 744 -41.58 32.51 7.68
N ALA A 745 -41.11 32.52 6.44
CA ALA A 745 -41.64 33.35 5.37
C ALA A 745 -42.67 32.53 4.58
N THR A 746 -43.93 32.55 5.00
CA THR A 746 -45.03 32.00 4.18
C THR A 746 -45.68 33.10 3.35
N SER A 747 -46.25 32.74 2.20
CA SER A 747 -46.93 33.65 1.28
C SER A 747 -48.25 34.25 1.81
N VAL A 748 -48.66 33.91 3.04
CA VAL A 748 -49.99 34.23 3.60
C VAL A 748 -49.92 35.02 4.91
N GLY A 749 -48.74 35.55 5.26
CA GLY A 749 -48.52 36.32 6.50
C GLY A 749 -47.81 35.51 7.60
N THR A 750 -47.00 36.21 8.38
CA THR A 750 -46.11 35.63 9.41
C THR A 750 -46.87 34.76 10.39
N THR A 751 -46.61 33.45 10.35
CA THR A 751 -47.27 32.45 11.19
C THR A 751 -46.20 31.72 12.00
N GLY A 752 -45.98 32.22 13.21
CA GLY A 752 -45.14 31.58 14.23
C GLY A 752 -43.66 31.97 14.20
N THR A 753 -43.15 32.37 15.36
CA THR A 753 -41.72 32.37 15.68
C THR A 753 -41.42 31.10 16.46
N GLN A 754 -40.40 30.34 16.06
CA GLN A 754 -39.94 29.15 16.78
C GLN A 754 -38.52 29.39 17.28
N GLU A 755 -38.30 29.26 18.59
CA GLU A 755 -36.95 29.22 19.14
C GLU A 755 -36.39 27.80 19.00
N VAL A 756 -35.31 27.67 18.21
CA VAL A 756 -34.49 26.46 18.16
C VAL A 756 -33.55 26.52 19.36
N GLN A 757 -33.82 25.69 20.38
CA GLN A 757 -32.92 25.52 21.51
C GLN A 757 -31.67 24.77 21.05
N ILE A 758 -30.51 25.35 21.33
CA ILE A 758 -29.22 24.73 21.15
C ILE A 758 -28.73 24.39 22.55
N ASN A 759 -28.77 23.10 22.88
CA ASN A 759 -28.26 22.56 24.14
C ASN A 759 -26.99 21.78 23.80
N TRP A 760 -25.93 21.97 24.59
CA TRP A 760 -24.65 21.26 24.43
C TRP A 760 -24.11 20.78 25.77
#